data_AF-A0AAP3B9S8-F1
#
_entry.id   AF-A0AAP3B9S8-F1
#
_cell.length_a   1.000
_cell.length_b   1.000
_cell.length_c   1.000
_cell.angle_alpha   90.00
_cell.angle_beta   90.00
_cell.angle_gamma   90.00
#
_symmetry.space_group_name_H-M   'P 1'
#
loop_
_entity.id
_entity.type
_entity.pdbx_description
1 polymer ?
#
loop_
_entity_poly.entity_id
_entity_poly.type
_entity_poly.pdbx_seq_one_letter_code
_entity_poly.pdbx_strand_id
1 'polypeptide(L)'
;MDNKRKIIALLMGLSLGGQSVYAQGYSSGNVSLFCSPDTLRGVQIGAFSSVVRQQMRGVSLAGIINSVGDDMRGVQISGVSNVVKGGNGMQLSLFNNVSSSPFRGVQLSGLSNVSMGMKRGLQIAAANVSSSYMRGLQLGGYNYADTLNGSQIGLFNVCVRHPRGVQIGVINYSQDTIAHKIGLVNVNPKTRIDYMFYGGSATKANLAVRFRNRSTYNILGIGTHYFGLDEKFSGALFYRIGQYFQLSPKFSLSGDLGFYHVESFQEHSQDKPERLYSLQARINADYQLGRYTSAFASVGYGDTHYYHGGRYRRRAIVEAGLAVRLQRASSFGNVSARKENEYDMEAWKEGTIFAFDDPERQKKHPWKAALEAFAINVGVQCFDQFVMNEEFAKISFHSIKHNIETGFVWDNDQFSTNLFAHPYHGGLYFNAARSHGMNFWESVPYSFCGSLMWETTCEIEPPAINDLMATTFGGVAIGEVTHRVSNLVFDDRLSGFPRFMREFLGTLICPIKGLNRILSGDAWRVRGKYYKYHDYQRSPISFSLSAGYRYLADNNTLFRGEGNPYVRFNLVYGDPFDGETTKPYDYFTLDATFGLSSNQPLITGLHLLGRLWSVPVEVSKGTEMEFGIFQHFNYYDSQPVKDGTSLVPYRISEAASFGPGIIYRFPQVGNLTRFEQRVFLDGILLGGSLTDYYNVIDRDYNMGSGYSVKAISFMEFGKVATFQIGADYYRIFTWKGYEGKDLATTDPLYLNAQGDKGNASLLVLNARFGLALSNRLNLDFNVSNYWRDTHYSYHDDVTSKTFDMSLGLQYKF
;
A
#
# COMPACT_ATOMS: atom_id res chain seq x y z
N MET A 1 -11.86 -10.93 -60.47
CA MET A 1 -11.26 -12.11 -59.82
C MET A 1 -10.13 -11.61 -58.93
N ASP A 2 -10.44 -11.38 -57.65
CA ASP A 2 -9.56 -10.81 -56.62
C ASP A 2 -8.63 -11.88 -56.05
N ASN A 3 -7.32 -11.71 -56.24
CA ASN A 3 -6.32 -12.57 -55.63
C ASN A 3 -5.81 -11.93 -54.32
N LYS A 4 -6.47 -12.25 -53.20
CA LYS A 4 -6.01 -11.91 -51.84
C LYS A 4 -4.74 -12.68 -51.51
N ARG A 5 -3.59 -12.01 -51.50
CA ARG A 5 -2.34 -12.54 -50.91
C ARG A 5 -2.52 -12.67 -49.39
N LYS A 6 -2.66 -13.90 -48.90
CA LYS A 6 -2.48 -14.25 -47.49
C LYS A 6 -0.98 -14.19 -47.19
N ILE A 7 -0.54 -13.24 -46.39
CA ILE A 7 0.83 -13.21 -45.86
C ILE A 7 0.80 -13.90 -44.49
N ILE A 8 1.39 -15.09 -44.40
CA ILE A 8 1.79 -15.71 -43.14
C ILE A 8 3.25 -15.26 -42.94
N ALA A 9 3.49 -14.29 -42.08
CA ALA A 9 4.83 -13.84 -41.73
C ALA A 9 5.20 -14.41 -40.35
N LEU A 10 6.06 -15.43 -40.33
CA LEU A 10 6.77 -15.88 -39.13
C LEU A 10 8.05 -15.04 -39.04
N LEU A 11 8.02 -13.93 -38.30
CA LEU A 11 9.17 -13.04 -38.11
C LEU A 11 9.69 -13.17 -36.67
N MET A 12 10.70 -14.02 -36.47
CA MET A 12 11.53 -13.98 -35.27
C MET A 12 12.57 -12.85 -35.44
N GLY A 13 12.38 -11.74 -34.73
CA GLY A 13 13.34 -10.63 -34.72
C GLY A 13 13.48 -10.02 -33.33
N LEU A 14 14.72 -9.98 -32.81
CA LEU A 14 15.13 -9.10 -31.73
C LEU A 14 15.42 -7.72 -32.32
N SER A 15 14.75 -6.66 -31.85
CA SER A 15 15.19 -5.28 -32.14
C SER A 15 15.04 -4.39 -30.91
N LEU A 16 16.16 -4.15 -30.23
CA LEU A 16 16.38 -3.02 -29.33
C LEU A 16 16.88 -1.85 -30.19
N GLY A 17 15.97 -1.04 -30.73
CA GLY A 17 16.31 0.11 -31.56
C GLY A 17 15.08 0.70 -32.24
N GLY A 18 14.96 2.03 -32.22
CA GLY A 18 13.78 2.84 -32.61
C GLY A 18 13.35 2.80 -34.08
N GLN A 19 13.51 1.67 -34.79
CA GLN A 19 12.86 1.43 -36.07
C GLN A 19 12.16 0.06 -36.04
N SER A 20 10.93 0.06 -35.52
CA SER A 20 10.02 -1.08 -35.59
C SER A 20 9.76 -1.42 -37.06
N VAL A 21 9.96 -2.67 -37.46
CA VAL A 21 9.46 -3.19 -38.74
C VAL A 21 7.93 -3.05 -38.72
N TYR A 22 7.44 -1.96 -39.31
CA TYR A 22 6.03 -1.65 -39.47
C TYR A 22 5.41 -2.72 -40.37
N ALA A 23 4.67 -3.66 -39.79
CA ALA A 23 3.64 -4.36 -40.54
C ALA A 23 2.47 -3.38 -40.74
N GLN A 24 2.61 -2.44 -41.68
CA GLN A 24 1.48 -1.69 -42.23
C GLN A 24 0.56 -2.71 -42.91
N GLY A 25 -0.57 -3.03 -42.28
CA GLY A 25 -1.58 -3.92 -42.84
C GLY A 25 -2.15 -4.99 -41.91
N TYR A 26 -3.01 -5.83 -42.51
CA TYR A 26 -3.72 -6.92 -41.84
C TYR A 26 -2.77 -8.09 -41.53
N SER A 27 -2.66 -8.48 -40.26
CA SER A 27 -1.97 -9.72 -39.87
C SER A 27 -2.98 -10.84 -39.58
N SER A 28 -2.67 -12.06 -40.03
CA SER A 28 -3.43 -13.28 -39.69
C SER A 28 -2.72 -14.17 -38.65
N GLY A 29 -1.46 -13.84 -38.32
CA GLY A 29 -0.55 -14.67 -37.52
C GLY A 29 0.70 -13.86 -37.18
N ASN A 30 1.04 -13.69 -35.91
CA ASN A 30 2.30 -13.03 -35.49
C ASN A 30 2.85 -13.63 -34.20
N VAL A 31 4.16 -13.91 -34.15
CA VAL A 31 4.86 -14.34 -32.94
C VAL A 31 6.15 -13.53 -32.84
N SER A 32 6.29 -12.68 -31.83
CA SER A 32 7.48 -11.85 -31.62
C SER A 32 7.65 -11.44 -30.14
N LEU A 33 8.76 -10.78 -29.80
CA LEU A 33 8.92 -10.18 -28.46
C LEU A 33 7.95 -9.01 -28.25
N PHE A 34 7.87 -8.11 -29.24
CA PHE A 34 6.98 -6.96 -29.29
C PHE A 34 6.20 -6.97 -30.60
N CYS A 35 4.88 -6.93 -30.49
CA CYS A 35 3.97 -7.25 -31.56
C CYS A 35 3.13 -6.00 -31.85
N SER A 36 3.21 -5.36 -33.04
CA SER A 36 2.44 -4.12 -33.30
C SER A 36 1.83 -3.98 -34.72
N PRO A 37 0.85 -4.81 -35.10
CA PRO A 37 0.13 -4.67 -36.36
C PRO A 37 -0.93 -3.56 -36.31
N ASP A 38 -1.32 -3.04 -37.47
CA ASP A 38 -2.47 -2.12 -37.55
C ASP A 38 -3.80 -2.83 -37.25
N THR A 39 -4.00 -4.01 -37.84
CA THR A 39 -5.21 -4.82 -37.64
C THR A 39 -4.87 -6.31 -37.53
N LEU A 40 -5.53 -7.02 -36.61
CA LEU A 40 -5.34 -8.45 -36.40
C LEU A 40 -6.60 -9.22 -36.84
N ARG A 41 -6.43 -10.25 -37.67
CA ARG A 41 -7.47 -11.21 -38.07
C ARG A 41 -6.93 -12.65 -37.96
N GLY A 42 -6.67 -13.11 -36.76
CA GLY A 42 -6.11 -14.44 -36.50
C GLY A 42 -5.47 -14.55 -35.11
N VAL A 43 -4.26 -15.09 -35.02
CA VAL A 43 -3.59 -15.32 -33.73
C VAL A 43 -2.32 -14.48 -33.61
N GLN A 44 -2.09 -13.88 -32.45
CA GLN A 44 -0.89 -13.12 -32.13
C GLN A 44 -0.32 -13.52 -30.77
N ILE A 45 1.00 -13.65 -30.68
CA ILE A 45 1.73 -13.98 -29.45
C ILE A 45 2.91 -13.01 -29.30
N GLY A 46 2.81 -12.10 -28.34
CA GLY A 46 3.89 -11.20 -27.92
C GLY A 46 4.55 -11.69 -26.64
N ALA A 47 5.86 -11.93 -26.61
CA ALA A 47 6.54 -12.37 -25.39
C ALA A 47 6.47 -11.30 -24.27
N PHE A 48 6.55 -10.02 -24.63
CA PHE A 48 6.42 -8.90 -23.69
C PHE A 48 5.16 -8.08 -23.96
N SER A 49 4.95 -7.64 -25.20
CA SER A 49 3.76 -6.84 -25.54
C SER A 49 3.12 -7.20 -26.88
N SER A 50 1.81 -7.01 -26.93
CA SER A 50 0.99 -7.08 -28.14
C SER A 50 0.13 -5.83 -28.24
N VAL A 51 0.29 -5.03 -29.29
CA VAL A 51 -0.37 -3.72 -29.49
C VAL A 51 -0.98 -3.67 -30.89
N VAL A 52 -2.28 -3.95 -31.00
CA VAL A 52 -3.03 -3.79 -32.25
C VAL A 52 -3.56 -2.35 -32.34
N ARG A 53 -3.13 -1.58 -33.33
CA ARG A 53 -3.47 -0.14 -33.37
C ARG A 53 -4.94 0.15 -33.64
N GLN A 54 -5.61 -0.70 -34.42
CA GLN A 54 -7.02 -0.55 -34.77
C GLN A 54 -7.85 -1.73 -34.27
N GLN A 55 -8.28 -2.61 -35.17
CA GLN A 55 -9.27 -3.66 -34.89
C GLN A 55 -8.63 -5.03 -34.74
N MET A 56 -9.16 -5.80 -33.81
CA MET A 56 -8.77 -7.19 -33.57
C MET A 56 -9.95 -8.13 -33.79
N ARG A 57 -9.73 -9.20 -34.55
CA ARG A 57 -10.62 -10.35 -34.66
C ARG A 57 -9.82 -11.64 -34.52
N GLY A 58 -9.87 -12.30 -33.36
CA GLY A 58 -9.13 -13.54 -33.11
C GLY A 58 -8.54 -13.62 -31.70
N VAL A 59 -7.32 -14.13 -31.56
CA VAL A 59 -6.66 -14.34 -30.25
C VAL A 59 -5.38 -13.53 -30.18
N SER A 60 -5.19 -12.79 -29.10
CA SER A 60 -3.96 -12.04 -28.81
C SER A 60 -3.46 -12.48 -27.45
N LEU A 61 -2.23 -12.95 -27.37
CA LEU A 61 -1.52 -13.35 -26.16
C LEU A 61 -0.35 -12.39 -25.94
N ALA A 62 -0.15 -11.90 -24.73
CA ALA A 62 1.00 -11.09 -24.36
C ALA A 62 1.60 -11.54 -23.02
N GLY A 63 2.91 -11.48 -22.85
CA GLY A 63 3.51 -11.75 -21.53
C GLY A 63 3.16 -10.67 -20.50
N ILE A 64 3.22 -9.39 -20.86
CA ILE A 64 2.97 -8.28 -19.94
C ILE A 64 1.69 -7.53 -20.34
N ILE A 65 1.69 -6.83 -21.48
CA ILE A 65 0.59 -5.95 -21.89
C ILE A 65 0.02 -6.32 -23.25
N ASN A 66 -1.30 -6.35 -23.33
CA ASN A 66 -2.06 -6.56 -24.56
C ASN A 66 -3.00 -5.36 -24.80
N SER A 67 -2.81 -4.62 -25.88
CA SER A 67 -3.58 -3.39 -26.18
C SER A 67 -4.22 -3.48 -27.56
N VAL A 68 -5.49 -3.08 -27.66
CA VAL A 68 -6.23 -2.94 -28.92
C VAL A 68 -6.84 -1.54 -28.97
N GLY A 69 -6.42 -0.72 -29.93
CA GLY A 69 -6.79 0.69 -30.01
C GLY A 69 -8.25 0.95 -30.42
N ASP A 70 -8.94 -0.02 -31.03
CA ASP A 70 -10.35 0.10 -31.42
C ASP A 70 -11.17 -1.12 -30.96
N ASP A 71 -12.08 -1.65 -31.80
CA ASP A 71 -12.94 -2.77 -31.41
C ASP A 71 -12.23 -4.13 -31.45
N MET A 72 -12.42 -4.92 -30.40
CA MET A 72 -12.03 -6.32 -30.33
C MET A 72 -13.22 -7.27 -30.56
N ARG A 73 -13.01 -8.32 -31.35
CA ARG A 73 -13.87 -9.50 -31.44
C ARG A 73 -13.05 -10.77 -31.23
N GLY A 74 -12.95 -11.24 -30.00
CA GLY A 74 -12.14 -12.44 -29.71
C GLY A 74 -11.64 -12.56 -28.28
N VAL A 75 -10.40 -13.03 -28.11
CA VAL A 75 -9.81 -13.33 -26.80
C VAL A 75 -8.49 -12.58 -26.63
N GLN A 76 -8.38 -11.79 -25.58
CA GLN A 76 -7.16 -11.15 -25.11
C GLN A 76 -6.68 -11.85 -23.84
N ILE A 77 -5.42 -12.28 -23.84
CA ILE A 77 -4.76 -12.81 -22.64
C ILE A 77 -3.46 -12.05 -22.42
N SER A 78 -3.20 -11.68 -21.18
CA SER A 78 -1.95 -11.01 -20.79
C SER A 78 -1.51 -11.48 -19.40
N GLY A 79 -0.22 -11.55 -19.12
CA GLY A 79 0.23 -11.74 -17.72
C GLY A 79 -0.20 -10.58 -16.83
N VAL A 80 -0.07 -9.33 -17.30
CA VAL A 80 -0.37 -8.15 -16.47
C VAL A 80 -1.68 -7.48 -16.82
N SER A 81 -1.80 -6.88 -18.02
CA SER A 81 -2.92 -6.00 -18.36
C SER A 81 -3.42 -6.17 -19.79
N ASN A 82 -4.73 -6.31 -19.94
CA ASN A 82 -5.41 -6.20 -21.23
C ASN A 82 -6.15 -4.85 -21.32
N VAL A 83 -5.94 -4.13 -22.41
CA VAL A 83 -6.59 -2.86 -22.71
C VAL A 83 -7.26 -2.96 -24.07
N VAL A 84 -8.52 -2.54 -24.15
CA VAL A 84 -9.27 -2.43 -25.40
C VAL A 84 -10.07 -1.14 -25.39
N LYS A 85 -10.37 -0.58 -26.55
CA LYS A 85 -11.41 0.45 -26.61
C LYS A 85 -12.78 -0.17 -26.36
N GLY A 86 -13.29 -1.01 -27.25
CA GLY A 86 -14.60 -1.65 -27.08
C GLY A 86 -14.68 -3.03 -27.71
N GLY A 87 -15.85 -3.66 -27.64
CA GLY A 87 -16.13 -4.84 -28.47
C GLY A 87 -16.77 -6.02 -27.75
N ASN A 88 -16.55 -7.22 -28.31
CA ASN A 88 -17.17 -8.45 -27.86
C ASN A 88 -16.13 -9.55 -27.67
N GLY A 89 -16.05 -10.18 -26.50
CA GLY A 89 -15.05 -11.23 -26.30
C GLY A 89 -14.74 -11.58 -24.85
N MET A 90 -13.53 -12.10 -24.65
CA MET A 90 -12.98 -12.44 -23.35
C MET A 90 -11.66 -11.70 -23.13
N GLN A 91 -11.49 -11.12 -21.95
CA GLN A 91 -10.21 -10.61 -21.46
C GLN A 91 -9.81 -11.41 -20.21
N LEU A 92 -8.59 -11.96 -20.22
CA LEU A 92 -8.03 -12.72 -19.11
C LEU A 92 -6.64 -12.17 -18.74
N SER A 93 -6.46 -11.78 -17.49
CA SER A 93 -5.16 -11.33 -16.98
C SER A 93 -4.96 -11.72 -15.53
N LEU A 94 -3.73 -11.68 -15.02
CA LEU A 94 -3.50 -11.88 -13.59
C LEU A 94 -3.89 -10.63 -12.79
N PHE A 95 -3.71 -9.45 -13.36
CA PHE A 95 -3.94 -8.21 -12.64
C PHE A 95 -5.17 -7.46 -13.16
N ASN A 96 -5.18 -6.95 -14.40
CA ASN A 96 -6.23 -6.02 -14.82
C ASN A 96 -6.77 -6.21 -16.25
N ASN A 97 -8.05 -5.92 -16.45
CA ASN A 97 -8.67 -5.79 -17.78
C ASN A 97 -9.42 -4.47 -17.89
N VAL A 98 -9.23 -3.75 -19.00
CA VAL A 98 -9.81 -2.43 -19.22
C VAL A 98 -10.49 -2.36 -20.58
N SER A 99 -11.71 -1.80 -20.61
CA SER A 99 -12.39 -1.37 -21.83
C SER A 99 -12.85 0.10 -21.77
N SER A 100 -12.32 0.96 -22.63
CA SER A 100 -12.67 2.40 -22.68
C SER A 100 -13.93 2.71 -23.52
N SER A 101 -14.79 1.74 -23.78
CA SER A 101 -16.07 1.83 -24.48
C SER A 101 -16.91 0.60 -24.11
N PRO A 102 -18.22 0.57 -24.44
CA PRO A 102 -19.06 -0.52 -24.01
C PRO A 102 -18.59 -1.90 -24.48
N PHE A 103 -18.43 -2.82 -23.53
CA PHE A 103 -17.95 -4.18 -23.75
C PHE A 103 -19.08 -5.21 -23.58
N ARG A 104 -18.97 -6.33 -24.28
CA ARG A 104 -19.87 -7.48 -24.16
C ARG A 104 -19.06 -8.77 -24.07
N GLY A 105 -19.19 -9.47 -22.95
CA GLY A 105 -18.54 -10.76 -22.75
C GLY A 105 -17.97 -10.90 -21.35
N VAL A 106 -16.76 -11.45 -21.24
CA VAL A 106 -16.19 -11.84 -19.94
C VAL A 106 -14.89 -11.08 -19.68
N GLN A 107 -14.75 -10.50 -18.50
CA GLN A 107 -13.47 -9.99 -17.99
C GLN A 107 -13.13 -10.75 -16.71
N LEU A 108 -11.98 -11.43 -16.71
CA LEU A 108 -11.46 -12.21 -15.58
C LEU A 108 -10.07 -11.69 -15.22
N SER A 109 -9.92 -11.22 -13.99
CA SER A 109 -8.61 -10.82 -13.47
C SER A 109 -8.49 -11.07 -11.98
N GLY A 110 -7.27 -11.06 -11.45
CA GLY A 110 -7.03 -11.14 -10.00
C GLY A 110 -7.35 -9.84 -9.28
N LEU A 111 -6.93 -8.69 -9.82
CA LEU A 111 -7.11 -7.39 -9.16
C LEU A 111 -8.33 -6.63 -9.66
N SER A 112 -8.37 -6.18 -10.92
CA SER A 112 -9.48 -5.32 -11.37
C SER A 112 -9.98 -5.52 -12.80
N ASN A 113 -11.28 -5.33 -12.99
CA ASN A 113 -11.92 -5.25 -14.30
C ASN A 113 -12.66 -3.93 -14.44
N VAL A 114 -12.34 -3.14 -15.46
CA VAL A 114 -12.95 -1.83 -15.69
C VAL A 114 -13.55 -1.75 -17.08
N SER A 115 -14.78 -1.23 -17.15
CA SER A 115 -15.48 -0.99 -18.41
C SER A 115 -16.25 0.32 -18.40
N MET A 116 -16.22 1.05 -19.52
CA MET A 116 -17.12 2.19 -19.71
C MET A 116 -18.61 1.78 -19.83
N GLY A 117 -18.90 0.49 -19.96
CA GLY A 117 -20.26 -0.04 -19.80
C GLY A 117 -20.35 -1.51 -20.22
N MET A 118 -20.97 -2.34 -19.39
CA MET A 118 -21.11 -3.76 -19.67
C MET A 118 -22.50 -4.07 -20.24
N LYS A 119 -22.58 -4.40 -21.54
CA LYS A 119 -23.85 -4.63 -22.27
C LYS A 119 -24.56 -5.91 -21.91
N ARG A 120 -23.81 -7.01 -21.85
CA ARG A 120 -24.20 -8.36 -21.40
C ARG A 120 -22.90 -9.07 -21.07
N GLY A 121 -22.57 -9.19 -19.79
CA GLY A 121 -21.26 -9.73 -19.43
C GLY A 121 -21.08 -10.14 -17.98
N LEU A 122 -19.92 -10.72 -17.74
CA LEU A 122 -19.45 -11.21 -16.45
C LEU A 122 -18.12 -10.53 -16.15
N GLN A 123 -18.00 -9.89 -14.98
CA GLN A 123 -16.73 -9.40 -14.46
C GLN A 123 -16.41 -10.15 -13.17
N ILE A 124 -15.24 -10.78 -13.10
CA ILE A 124 -14.72 -11.44 -11.90
C ILE A 124 -13.32 -10.92 -11.59
N ALA A 125 -13.18 -10.23 -10.46
CA ALA A 125 -11.92 -9.70 -9.95
C ALA A 125 -12.07 -9.25 -8.50
N ALA A 126 -10.98 -8.89 -7.82
CA ALA A 126 -11.09 -8.24 -6.51
C ALA A 126 -11.88 -6.91 -6.59
N ALA A 127 -11.78 -6.16 -7.68
CA ALA A 127 -12.54 -4.94 -7.95
C ALA A 127 -13.13 -4.90 -9.38
N ASN A 128 -14.44 -4.77 -9.52
CA ASN A 128 -15.12 -4.62 -10.81
C ASN A 128 -15.77 -3.25 -10.92
N VAL A 129 -15.55 -2.54 -12.03
CA VAL A 129 -16.07 -1.18 -12.26
C VAL A 129 -16.76 -1.11 -13.62
N SER A 130 -18.00 -0.61 -13.63
CA SER A 130 -18.77 -0.35 -14.85
C SER A 130 -19.32 1.09 -14.86
N SER A 131 -18.71 1.96 -15.64
CA SER A 131 -18.94 3.41 -15.64
C SER A 131 -20.33 3.87 -16.09
N SER A 132 -21.03 3.12 -16.96
CA SER A 132 -22.32 3.57 -17.50
C SER A 132 -23.48 2.68 -17.08
N TYR A 133 -23.48 1.43 -17.54
CA TYR A 133 -24.50 0.46 -17.20
C TYR A 133 -23.87 -0.91 -17.02
N MET A 134 -24.33 -1.65 -16.02
CA MET A 134 -23.95 -3.05 -15.81
C MET A 134 -25.17 -3.94 -16.07
N ARG A 135 -25.13 -4.68 -17.18
CA ARG A 135 -26.11 -5.72 -17.52
C ARG A 135 -25.41 -7.08 -17.47
N GLY A 136 -25.68 -7.86 -16.44
CA GLY A 136 -25.04 -9.15 -16.19
C GLY A 136 -24.63 -9.32 -14.73
N LEU A 137 -23.45 -9.90 -14.48
CA LEU A 137 -22.98 -10.25 -13.13
C LEU A 137 -21.59 -9.65 -12.86
N GLN A 138 -21.43 -9.02 -11.69
CA GLN A 138 -20.12 -8.66 -11.14
C GLN A 138 -19.88 -9.49 -9.86
N LEU A 139 -18.77 -10.22 -9.83
CA LEU A 139 -18.32 -11.00 -8.67
C LEU A 139 -16.97 -10.48 -8.21
N GLY A 140 -16.87 -10.01 -6.97
CA GLY A 140 -15.60 -9.45 -6.49
C GLY A 140 -15.63 -8.96 -5.07
N GLY A 141 -14.48 -8.56 -4.53
CA GLY A 141 -14.43 -7.86 -3.25
C GLY A 141 -15.19 -6.53 -3.32
N TYR A 142 -15.03 -5.81 -4.42
CA TYR A 142 -15.65 -4.51 -4.68
C TYR A 142 -16.32 -4.51 -6.05
N ASN A 143 -17.56 -4.04 -6.15
CA ASN A 143 -18.30 -3.92 -7.40
C ASN A 143 -18.94 -2.53 -7.53
N TYR A 144 -18.70 -1.84 -8.64
CA TYR A 144 -19.27 -0.53 -8.95
C TYR A 144 -20.02 -0.55 -10.29
N ALA A 145 -21.19 0.08 -10.31
CA ALA A 145 -21.94 0.35 -11.54
C ALA A 145 -22.75 1.65 -11.46
N ASP A 146 -22.66 2.53 -12.45
CA ASP A 146 -23.52 3.72 -12.48
C ASP A 146 -25.00 3.33 -12.57
N THR A 147 -25.40 2.52 -13.55
CA THR A 147 -26.76 1.98 -13.65
C THR A 147 -26.74 0.46 -13.58
N LEU A 148 -27.28 -0.13 -12.51
CA LEU A 148 -27.33 -1.58 -12.34
C LEU A 148 -28.63 -2.19 -12.92
N ASN A 149 -28.47 -3.01 -13.95
CA ASN A 149 -29.50 -3.84 -14.59
C ASN A 149 -29.07 -5.32 -14.55
N GLY A 150 -28.60 -5.78 -13.40
CA GLY A 150 -27.97 -7.07 -13.19
C GLY A 150 -27.65 -7.31 -11.72
N SER A 151 -26.71 -8.20 -11.44
CA SER A 151 -26.35 -8.60 -10.07
C SER A 151 -24.92 -8.20 -9.72
N GLN A 152 -24.73 -7.70 -8.50
CA GLN A 152 -23.41 -7.51 -7.89
C GLN A 152 -23.33 -8.40 -6.66
N ILE A 153 -22.29 -9.24 -6.58
CA ILE A 153 -22.02 -10.09 -5.43
C ILE A 153 -20.60 -9.81 -4.95
N GLY A 154 -20.47 -9.36 -3.71
CA GLY A 154 -19.18 -8.93 -3.20
C GLY A 154 -19.16 -8.39 -1.79
N LEU A 155 -17.99 -8.04 -1.26
CA LEU A 155 -17.93 -7.42 0.06
C LEU A 155 -18.53 -6.01 0.02
N PHE A 156 -18.25 -5.24 -1.03
CA PHE A 156 -18.75 -3.88 -1.20
C PHE A 156 -19.38 -3.72 -2.57
N ASN A 157 -20.68 -3.45 -2.62
CA ASN A 157 -21.40 -3.20 -3.86
C ASN A 157 -21.90 -1.76 -3.90
N VAL A 158 -21.62 -1.05 -4.97
CA VAL A 158 -21.95 0.37 -5.14
C VAL A 158 -22.67 0.57 -6.46
N CYS A 159 -23.80 1.28 -6.43
CA CYS A 159 -24.44 1.77 -7.65
C CYS A 159 -25.07 3.15 -7.49
N VAL A 160 -25.15 3.90 -8.59
CA VAL A 160 -25.84 5.21 -8.58
C VAL A 160 -27.34 4.99 -8.77
N ARG A 161 -27.75 4.39 -9.88
CA ARG A 161 -29.14 4.06 -10.24
C ARG A 161 -29.36 2.55 -10.23
N HIS A 162 -30.50 2.11 -9.70
CA HIS A 162 -30.79 0.68 -9.50
C HIS A 162 -32.16 0.28 -10.09
N PRO A 163 -32.40 0.48 -11.40
CA PRO A 163 -33.72 0.28 -11.98
C PRO A 163 -34.21 -1.18 -11.93
N ARG A 164 -33.33 -2.18 -12.09
CA ARG A 164 -33.67 -3.63 -12.11
C ARG A 164 -32.51 -4.51 -11.61
N GLY A 165 -31.74 -4.02 -10.65
CA GLY A 165 -30.56 -4.71 -10.12
C GLY A 165 -30.82 -5.56 -8.87
N VAL A 166 -29.81 -6.32 -8.44
CA VAL A 166 -29.72 -6.91 -7.09
C VAL A 166 -28.29 -6.76 -6.58
N GLN A 167 -28.12 -6.33 -5.33
CA GLN A 167 -26.81 -6.29 -4.65
C GLN A 167 -26.79 -7.28 -3.49
N ILE A 168 -25.80 -8.17 -3.46
CA ILE A 168 -25.58 -9.15 -2.40
C ILE A 168 -24.17 -8.93 -1.83
N GLY A 169 -24.07 -8.46 -0.59
CA GLY A 169 -22.74 -8.15 -0.06
C GLY A 169 -22.66 -7.71 1.39
N VAL A 170 -21.46 -7.53 1.91
CA VAL A 170 -21.28 -7.03 3.29
C VAL A 170 -21.78 -5.60 3.39
N ILE A 171 -21.41 -4.73 2.46
CA ILE A 171 -21.91 -3.36 2.35
C ILE A 171 -22.51 -3.14 0.96
N ASN A 172 -23.76 -2.69 0.90
CA ASN A 172 -24.42 -2.31 -0.34
C ASN A 172 -24.85 -0.84 -0.30
N TYR A 173 -24.31 -0.05 -1.22
CA TYR A 173 -24.65 1.35 -1.42
C TYR A 173 -25.46 1.57 -2.71
N SER A 174 -26.56 2.31 -2.60
CA SER A 174 -27.32 2.82 -3.74
C SER A 174 -27.82 4.24 -3.49
N GLN A 175 -27.78 5.12 -4.49
CA GLN A 175 -28.50 6.40 -4.37
C GLN A 175 -30.02 6.18 -4.48
N ASP A 176 -30.47 5.11 -5.14
CA ASP A 176 -31.87 4.78 -5.31
C ASP A 176 -32.50 4.18 -4.04
N THR A 177 -33.66 4.70 -3.64
CA THR A 177 -34.40 4.26 -2.45
C THR A 177 -35.24 3.00 -2.64
N ILE A 178 -35.41 2.52 -3.88
CA ILE A 178 -36.25 1.36 -4.21
C ILE A 178 -35.40 0.08 -4.41
N ALA A 179 -34.07 0.18 -4.34
CA ALA A 179 -33.14 -0.92 -4.63
C ALA A 179 -33.32 -2.17 -3.72
N HIS A 180 -33.31 -3.35 -4.33
CA HIS A 180 -33.28 -4.63 -3.62
C HIS A 180 -31.83 -4.98 -3.23
N LYS A 181 -31.54 -4.93 -1.93
CA LYS A 181 -30.20 -5.13 -1.38
C LYS A 181 -30.22 -6.14 -0.24
N ILE A 182 -29.32 -7.10 -0.30
CA ILE A 182 -29.17 -8.16 0.71
C ILE A 182 -27.75 -8.05 1.25
N GLY A 183 -27.60 -7.68 2.52
CA GLY A 183 -26.27 -7.44 3.07
C GLY A 183 -26.19 -6.94 4.50
N LEU A 184 -25.00 -7.00 5.09
CA LEU A 184 -24.77 -6.59 6.48
C LEU A 184 -25.05 -5.10 6.68
N VAL A 185 -24.64 -4.24 5.76
CA VAL A 185 -24.83 -2.79 5.84
C VAL A 185 -25.41 -2.25 4.54
N ASN A 186 -26.67 -1.82 4.56
CA ASN A 186 -27.35 -1.26 3.38
C ASN A 186 -27.49 0.26 3.53
N VAL A 187 -26.80 1.04 2.71
CA VAL A 187 -26.71 2.51 2.84
C VAL A 187 -27.18 3.25 1.59
N ASN A 188 -27.98 4.28 1.80
CA ASN A 188 -28.46 5.25 0.82
C ASN A 188 -28.26 6.66 1.39
N PRO A 189 -28.41 7.73 0.57
CA PRO A 189 -28.37 9.11 1.06
C PRO A 189 -29.35 9.39 2.21
N LYS A 190 -30.53 8.76 2.19
CA LYS A 190 -31.58 8.89 3.22
C LYS A 190 -31.46 7.91 4.39
N THR A 191 -30.44 7.04 4.42
CA THR A 191 -30.25 6.08 5.53
C THR A 191 -29.93 6.83 6.82
N ARG A 192 -30.68 6.50 7.87
CA ARG A 192 -30.45 7.03 9.22
C ARG A 192 -29.51 6.09 9.96
N ILE A 193 -28.42 6.62 10.50
CA ILE A 193 -27.42 5.86 11.27
C ILE A 193 -27.62 6.22 12.74
N ASP A 194 -27.86 5.23 13.59
CA ASP A 194 -28.00 5.41 15.03
C ASP A 194 -26.90 4.62 15.76
N TYR A 195 -26.12 5.27 16.63
CA TYR A 195 -25.25 4.59 17.60
C TYR A 195 -26.08 4.13 18.79
N MET A 196 -25.98 2.87 19.17
CA MET A 196 -26.81 2.23 20.18
C MET A 196 -25.98 1.75 21.36
N PHE A 197 -26.46 2.05 22.55
CA PHE A 197 -25.89 1.65 23.83
C PHE A 197 -27.00 0.97 24.63
N TYR A 198 -26.86 -0.33 24.91
CA TYR A 198 -27.95 -1.08 25.54
C TYR A 198 -27.46 -2.28 26.33
N GLY A 199 -28.20 -2.62 27.37
CA GLY A 199 -27.99 -3.82 28.17
C GLY A 199 -29.17 -4.78 28.03
N GLY A 200 -28.92 -6.05 28.28
CA GLY A 200 -29.98 -7.05 28.29
C GLY A 200 -29.65 -8.31 29.05
N SER A 201 -30.64 -9.19 29.13
CA SER A 201 -30.49 -10.50 29.78
C SER A 201 -29.58 -11.46 29.00
N ALA A 202 -29.35 -11.20 27.70
CA ALA A 202 -28.49 -12.01 26.85
C ALA A 202 -27.02 -11.57 26.86
N THR A 203 -26.79 -10.28 26.66
CA THR A 203 -25.49 -9.61 26.73
C THR A 203 -25.67 -8.40 27.63
N LYS A 204 -24.84 -8.31 28.68
CA LYS A 204 -25.04 -7.33 29.75
C LYS A 204 -24.82 -5.89 29.29
N ALA A 205 -23.85 -5.67 28.40
CA ALA A 205 -23.59 -4.39 27.76
C ALA A 205 -23.26 -4.57 26.29
N ASN A 206 -23.79 -3.69 25.44
CA ASN A 206 -23.63 -3.73 23.99
C ASN A 206 -23.40 -2.33 23.43
N LEU A 207 -22.51 -2.26 22.45
CA LEU A 207 -22.28 -1.12 21.58
C LEU A 207 -22.61 -1.55 20.16
N ALA A 208 -23.51 -0.83 19.49
CA ALA A 208 -23.91 -1.18 18.14
C ALA A 208 -24.17 0.04 17.26
N VAL A 209 -24.13 -0.17 15.94
CA VAL A 209 -24.52 0.80 14.93
C VAL A 209 -25.69 0.25 14.15
N ARG A 210 -26.79 1.01 14.10
CA ARG A 210 -28.01 0.67 13.40
C ARG A 210 -28.20 1.52 12.15
N PHE A 211 -28.34 0.86 11.01
CA PHE A 211 -28.57 1.47 9.71
C PHE A 211 -30.04 1.32 9.31
N ARG A 212 -30.85 2.36 9.49
CA ARG A 212 -32.28 2.38 9.16
C ARG A 212 -32.53 2.91 7.75
N ASN A 213 -33.19 2.10 6.93
CA ASN A 213 -33.68 2.45 5.60
C ASN A 213 -35.20 2.73 5.63
N ARG A 214 -35.87 2.74 4.47
CA ARG A 214 -37.29 3.13 4.37
C ARG A 214 -38.21 2.28 5.26
N SER A 215 -38.01 0.96 5.30
CA SER A 215 -38.80 0.02 6.11
C SER A 215 -37.96 -1.05 6.82
N THR A 216 -36.68 -1.18 6.48
CA THR A 216 -35.78 -2.19 7.06
C THR A 216 -34.63 -1.55 7.82
N TYR A 217 -33.98 -2.31 8.69
CA TYR A 217 -32.77 -1.90 9.37
C TYR A 217 -31.84 -3.08 9.60
N ASN A 218 -30.55 -2.76 9.69
CA ASN A 218 -29.52 -3.70 10.09
C ASN A 218 -28.80 -3.15 11.32
N ILE A 219 -28.35 -4.03 12.22
CA ILE A 219 -27.56 -3.67 13.40
C ILE A 219 -26.28 -4.51 13.37
N LEU A 220 -25.14 -3.84 13.50
CA LEU A 220 -23.85 -4.49 13.75
C LEU A 220 -23.36 -4.02 15.12
N GLY A 221 -22.91 -4.93 15.98
CA GLY A 221 -22.42 -4.52 17.28
C GLY A 221 -21.53 -5.54 17.95
N ILE A 222 -20.91 -5.07 19.01
CA ILE A 222 -20.11 -5.85 19.95
C ILE A 222 -20.78 -5.78 21.32
N GLY A 223 -20.66 -6.85 22.09
CA GLY A 223 -21.19 -6.91 23.44
C GLY A 223 -20.38 -7.84 24.33
N THR A 224 -20.70 -7.81 25.61
CA THR A 224 -20.11 -8.73 26.60
C THR A 224 -21.18 -9.59 27.25
N HIS A 225 -20.88 -10.88 27.44
CA HIS A 225 -21.82 -11.85 27.99
C HIS A 225 -21.85 -11.83 29.52
N TYR A 226 -20.71 -11.57 30.18
CA TYR A 226 -20.57 -11.53 31.64
C TYR A 226 -19.60 -10.45 32.09
N PHE A 227 -20.00 -9.63 33.07
CA PHE A 227 -19.10 -8.73 33.78
C PHE A 227 -18.57 -9.45 35.04
N GLY A 228 -17.30 -9.82 34.98
CA GLY A 228 -16.38 -9.98 36.10
C GLY A 228 -15.03 -9.45 35.61
N LEU A 229 -14.48 -8.43 36.25
CA LEU A 229 -13.15 -7.89 35.90
C LEU A 229 -12.02 -8.79 36.42
N ASP A 230 -12.39 -9.83 37.16
CA ASP A 230 -11.51 -10.87 37.67
C ASP A 230 -11.68 -12.11 36.74
N GLU A 231 -10.75 -12.26 35.79
CA GLU A 231 -10.40 -13.49 35.05
C GLU A 231 -11.47 -14.21 34.18
N LYS A 232 -12.65 -13.64 33.93
CA LYS A 232 -13.71 -14.27 33.07
C LYS A 232 -14.25 -13.36 31.98
N PHE A 233 -13.36 -12.78 31.17
CA PHE A 233 -13.78 -11.94 30.04
C PHE A 233 -14.46 -12.77 28.94
N SER A 234 -15.59 -12.29 28.42
CA SER A 234 -16.28 -12.90 27.27
C SER A 234 -16.73 -11.81 26.31
N GLY A 235 -16.37 -11.99 25.04
CA GLY A 235 -16.69 -11.08 23.94
C GLY A 235 -17.78 -11.68 23.06
N ALA A 236 -18.65 -10.83 22.52
CA ALA A 236 -19.66 -11.20 21.54
C ALA A 236 -19.64 -10.24 20.35
N LEU A 237 -19.64 -10.79 19.14
CA LEU A 237 -19.86 -10.06 17.89
C LEU A 237 -21.22 -10.46 17.34
N PHE A 238 -22.06 -9.49 16.99
CA PHE A 238 -23.41 -9.79 16.52
C PHE A 238 -23.87 -8.95 15.34
N TYR A 239 -24.76 -9.56 14.58
CA TYR A 239 -25.43 -8.97 13.43
C TYR A 239 -26.94 -9.22 13.54
N ARG A 240 -27.76 -8.19 13.29
CA ARG A 240 -29.22 -8.27 13.28
C ARG A 240 -29.78 -7.65 12.00
N ILE A 241 -30.83 -8.27 11.47
CA ILE A 241 -31.60 -7.77 10.33
C ILE A 241 -33.08 -7.75 10.68
N GLY A 242 -33.74 -6.63 10.42
CA GLY A 242 -35.13 -6.43 10.83
C GLY A 242 -35.94 -5.48 9.96
N GLN A 243 -37.24 -5.48 10.22
CA GLN A 243 -38.21 -4.60 9.60
C GLN A 243 -38.89 -3.76 10.68
N TYR A 244 -39.17 -2.49 10.38
CA TYR A 244 -39.83 -1.57 11.29
C TYR A 244 -40.98 -0.83 10.63
N PHE A 245 -41.95 -0.45 11.44
CA PHE A 245 -43.15 0.29 11.08
C PHE A 245 -43.24 1.52 11.96
N GLN A 246 -43.35 2.69 11.34
CA GLN A 246 -43.55 3.95 12.05
C GLN A 246 -45.05 4.10 12.35
N LEU A 247 -45.44 3.96 13.62
CA LEU A 247 -46.84 4.05 14.05
C LEU A 247 -47.24 5.50 14.37
N SER A 248 -46.31 6.30 14.88
CA SER A 248 -46.47 7.74 15.09
C SER A 248 -45.14 8.47 14.85
N PRO A 249 -45.10 9.82 14.75
CA PRO A 249 -43.85 10.56 14.55
C PRO A 249 -42.77 10.29 15.61
N LYS A 250 -43.17 9.84 16.81
CA LYS A 250 -42.26 9.52 17.92
C LYS A 250 -42.16 8.03 18.22
N PHE A 251 -43.04 7.18 17.69
CA PHE A 251 -43.11 5.76 18.05
C PHE A 251 -42.97 4.86 16.83
N SER A 252 -42.07 3.87 16.92
CA SER A 252 -41.91 2.82 15.91
C SER A 252 -41.83 1.44 16.56
N LEU A 253 -42.48 0.47 15.93
CA LEU A 253 -42.43 -0.94 16.30
C LEU A 253 -41.61 -1.70 15.25
N SER A 254 -40.86 -2.70 15.67
CA SER A 254 -39.99 -3.46 14.77
C SER A 254 -39.84 -4.91 15.21
N GLY A 255 -39.40 -5.76 14.28
CA GLY A 255 -38.95 -7.12 14.57
C GLY A 255 -37.68 -7.45 13.81
N ASP A 256 -36.82 -8.28 14.40
CA ASP A 256 -35.55 -8.71 13.79
C ASP A 256 -35.16 -10.14 14.14
N LEU A 257 -34.27 -10.66 13.29
CA LEU A 257 -33.50 -11.87 13.50
C LEU A 257 -32.02 -11.50 13.65
N GLY A 258 -31.33 -12.16 14.57
CA GLY A 258 -29.92 -11.89 14.87
C GLY A 258 -29.08 -13.15 15.02
N PHE A 259 -27.83 -13.04 14.61
CA PHE A 259 -26.77 -14.00 14.83
C PHE A 259 -25.72 -13.40 15.77
N TYR A 260 -25.36 -14.14 16.81
CA TYR A 260 -24.36 -13.75 17.80
C TYR A 260 -23.26 -14.81 17.82
N HIS A 261 -22.02 -14.42 17.57
CA HIS A 261 -20.83 -15.22 17.87
C HIS A 261 -20.33 -14.82 19.26
N VAL A 262 -20.13 -15.78 20.15
CA VAL A 262 -19.69 -15.55 21.53
C VAL A 262 -18.45 -16.39 21.79
N GLU A 263 -17.40 -15.77 22.32
CA GLU A 263 -16.15 -16.44 22.70
C GLU A 263 -15.84 -16.15 24.18
N SER A 264 -15.57 -17.23 24.91
CA SER A 264 -15.24 -17.19 26.34
C SER A 264 -13.74 -17.40 26.53
N PHE A 265 -13.07 -16.42 27.13
CA PHE A 265 -11.62 -16.45 27.39
C PHE A 265 -11.37 -16.99 28.82
N GLN A 266 -11.69 -18.26 29.07
CA GLN A 266 -11.47 -18.87 30.38
C GLN A 266 -10.01 -19.29 30.58
N GLU A 267 -9.48 -18.98 31.76
CA GLU A 267 -8.22 -19.51 32.28
C GLU A 267 -8.45 -20.93 32.84
N HIS A 268 -7.52 -21.85 32.54
CA HIS A 268 -7.52 -23.28 32.93
C HIS A 268 -8.56 -24.22 32.26
N SER A 269 -8.66 -24.18 30.93
CA SER A 269 -9.12 -25.34 30.14
C SER A 269 -7.91 -25.95 29.41
N GLN A 270 -7.67 -27.25 29.55
CA GLN A 270 -6.62 -27.95 28.80
C GLN A 270 -6.88 -27.98 27.28
N ASP A 271 -8.06 -27.54 26.81
CA ASP A 271 -8.43 -27.47 25.40
C ASP A 271 -9.21 -26.17 25.07
N LYS A 272 -8.50 -25.10 24.69
CA LYS A 272 -8.96 -23.92 23.88
C LYS A 272 -10.15 -23.05 24.41
N PRO A 273 -10.34 -21.81 23.89
CA PRO A 273 -11.52 -21.00 24.19
C PRO A 273 -12.81 -21.64 23.63
N GLU A 274 -13.87 -21.67 24.43
CA GLU A 274 -15.16 -22.22 23.99
C GLU A 274 -15.89 -21.22 23.07
N ARG A 275 -16.20 -21.70 21.85
CA ARG A 275 -16.94 -20.95 20.83
C ARG A 275 -18.41 -21.34 20.82
N LEU A 276 -19.27 -20.34 20.93
CA LEU A 276 -20.71 -20.47 20.89
C LEU A 276 -21.31 -19.61 19.77
N TYR A 277 -22.40 -20.06 19.18
CA TYR A 277 -23.24 -19.21 18.34
C TYR A 277 -24.69 -19.21 18.82
N SER A 278 -25.37 -18.08 18.68
CA SER A 278 -26.77 -17.92 19.09
C SER A 278 -27.60 -17.32 17.97
N LEU A 279 -28.70 -17.99 17.63
CA LEU A 279 -29.74 -17.49 16.72
C LEU A 279 -30.88 -16.92 17.56
N GLN A 280 -31.28 -15.69 17.28
CA GLN A 280 -32.17 -14.92 18.14
C GLN A 280 -33.24 -14.19 17.35
N ALA A 281 -34.47 -14.18 17.84
CA ALA A 281 -35.60 -13.46 17.26
C ALA A 281 -36.17 -12.46 18.27
N ARG A 282 -36.52 -11.25 17.83
CA ARG A 282 -36.92 -10.13 18.71
C ARG A 282 -38.04 -9.29 18.13
N ILE A 283 -38.77 -8.65 19.04
CA ILE A 283 -39.68 -7.53 18.78
C ILE A 283 -39.17 -6.34 19.60
N ASN A 284 -39.07 -5.17 18.97
CA ASN A 284 -38.56 -3.95 19.60
C ASN A 284 -39.54 -2.79 19.44
N ALA A 285 -39.67 -1.99 20.50
CA ALA A 285 -40.39 -0.72 20.53
C ALA A 285 -39.40 0.42 20.73
N ASP A 286 -39.36 1.37 19.81
CA ASP A 286 -38.51 2.57 19.83
C ASP A 286 -39.37 3.82 20.06
N TYR A 287 -38.98 4.65 21.03
CA TYR A 287 -39.59 5.94 21.34
C TYR A 287 -38.58 7.09 21.21
N GLN A 288 -38.90 8.09 20.39
CA GLN A 288 -38.04 9.23 20.11
C GLN A 288 -38.21 10.31 21.19
N LEU A 289 -37.17 10.46 22.03
CA LEU A 289 -37.13 11.40 23.15
C LEU A 289 -36.86 12.84 22.69
N GLY A 290 -36.02 13.01 21.68
CA GLY A 290 -35.64 14.32 21.14
C GLY A 290 -35.34 14.30 19.64
N ARG A 291 -34.67 15.35 19.12
CA ARG A 291 -34.31 15.42 17.69
C ARG A 291 -33.30 14.35 17.28
N TYR A 292 -32.41 13.95 18.19
CA TYR A 292 -31.29 13.05 17.91
C TYR A 292 -31.22 11.81 18.82
N THR A 293 -32.06 11.72 19.85
CA THR A 293 -32.02 10.65 20.85
C THR A 293 -33.34 9.87 20.86
N SER A 294 -33.23 8.54 20.97
CA SER A 294 -34.37 7.63 21.14
C SER A 294 -34.04 6.59 22.19
N ALA A 295 -35.03 6.20 22.99
CA ALA A 295 -34.97 5.03 23.85
C ALA A 295 -35.66 3.86 23.16
N PHE A 296 -35.21 2.64 23.43
CA PHE A 296 -35.85 1.45 22.91
C PHE A 296 -35.87 0.32 23.95
N ALA A 297 -36.88 -0.53 23.83
CA ALA A 297 -37.01 -1.76 24.61
C ALA A 297 -37.31 -2.92 23.66
N SER A 298 -36.72 -4.08 23.94
CA SER A 298 -36.81 -5.27 23.10
C SER A 298 -37.10 -6.50 23.93
N VAL A 299 -37.95 -7.37 23.41
CA VAL A 299 -38.23 -8.69 23.97
C VAL A 299 -38.05 -9.74 22.88
N GLY A 300 -37.51 -10.90 23.23
CA GLY A 300 -37.19 -11.93 22.25
C GLY A 300 -36.86 -13.28 22.84
N TYR A 301 -36.36 -14.17 21.99
CA TYR A 301 -35.98 -15.52 22.34
C TYR A 301 -34.71 -15.92 21.58
N GLY A 302 -33.79 -16.62 22.26
CA GLY A 302 -32.52 -17.08 21.68
C GLY A 302 -32.25 -18.56 21.90
N ASP A 303 -31.70 -19.21 20.87
CA ASP A 303 -31.22 -20.60 20.89
C ASP A 303 -29.69 -20.60 20.65
N THR A 304 -28.91 -20.95 21.67
CA THR A 304 -27.43 -20.94 21.65
C THR A 304 -26.88 -22.36 21.57
N HIS A 305 -25.88 -22.57 20.71
CA HIS A 305 -25.26 -23.86 20.39
C HIS A 305 -23.73 -23.77 20.42
N TYR A 306 -23.07 -24.91 20.64
CA TYR A 306 -21.63 -25.07 20.48
C TYR A 306 -21.27 -25.28 19.00
N TYR A 307 -20.12 -24.78 18.56
CA TYR A 307 -19.67 -25.02 17.17
C TYR A 307 -19.30 -26.49 16.88
N HIS A 308 -18.89 -27.25 17.90
CA HIS A 308 -18.48 -28.66 17.76
C HIS A 308 -19.65 -29.65 17.94
N GLY A 309 -20.89 -29.15 17.92
CA GLY A 309 -22.11 -29.94 18.12
C GLY A 309 -22.61 -29.91 19.56
N GLY A 310 -23.93 -29.97 19.72
CA GLY A 310 -24.61 -29.85 21.02
C GLY A 310 -25.21 -28.47 21.29
N ARG A 311 -26.35 -28.47 21.99
CA ARG A 311 -27.10 -27.26 22.32
C ARG A 311 -26.67 -26.75 23.70
N TYR A 312 -26.33 -25.47 23.81
CA TYR A 312 -25.92 -24.85 25.07
C TYR A 312 -27.13 -24.43 25.92
N ARG A 313 -27.95 -23.50 25.40
CA ARG A 313 -29.05 -22.92 26.19
C ARG A 313 -30.09 -22.20 25.35
N ARG A 314 -31.34 -22.26 25.80
CA ARG A 314 -32.46 -21.44 25.33
C ARG A 314 -32.92 -20.46 26.41
N ARG A 315 -33.23 -19.23 26.05
CA ARG A 315 -33.78 -18.24 27.00
C ARG A 315 -34.58 -17.14 26.33
N ALA A 316 -35.48 -16.54 27.11
CA ALA A 316 -36.07 -15.26 26.80
C ALA A 316 -35.03 -14.13 26.92
N ILE A 317 -35.13 -13.15 26.03
CA ILE A 317 -34.23 -12.01 25.93
C ILE A 317 -35.04 -10.76 26.26
N VAL A 318 -34.51 -9.92 27.14
CA VAL A 318 -35.05 -8.58 27.42
C VAL A 318 -33.88 -7.60 27.31
N GLU A 319 -34.03 -6.56 26.49
CA GLU A 319 -33.01 -5.54 26.24
C GLU A 319 -33.63 -4.14 26.35
N ALA A 320 -32.89 -3.18 26.89
CA ALA A 320 -33.28 -1.78 26.89
C ALA A 320 -32.05 -0.88 26.74
N GLY A 321 -32.23 0.26 26.07
CA GLY A 321 -31.14 1.20 25.92
C GLY A 321 -31.49 2.45 25.14
N LEU A 322 -30.44 3.17 24.75
CA LEU A 322 -30.50 4.44 24.05
C LEU A 322 -29.86 4.34 22.68
N ALA A 323 -30.37 5.13 21.75
CA ALA A 323 -29.80 5.29 20.42
C ALA A 323 -29.65 6.79 20.09
N VAL A 324 -28.46 7.16 19.58
CA VAL A 324 -28.09 8.52 19.20
C VAL A 324 -27.89 8.57 17.69
N ARG A 325 -28.65 9.44 17.03
CA ARG A 325 -28.63 9.60 15.58
C ARG A 325 -27.42 10.41 15.13
N LEU A 326 -26.64 9.88 14.19
CA LEU A 326 -25.55 10.58 13.53
C LEU A 326 -26.10 11.69 12.61
N GLN A 327 -25.58 12.91 12.78
CA GLN A 327 -25.91 14.04 11.93
C GLN A 327 -25.02 14.01 10.68
N ARG A 328 -25.60 13.69 9.52
CA ARG A 328 -24.92 13.84 8.23
C ARG A 328 -24.97 15.31 7.83
N ALA A 329 -23.81 15.94 7.78
CA ALA A 329 -23.67 17.30 7.28
C ALA A 329 -23.90 17.28 5.75
N SER A 330 -24.96 17.94 5.27
CA SER A 330 -25.32 18.03 3.86
C SER A 330 -24.48 19.07 3.12
N SER A 331 -23.94 18.70 1.95
CA SER A 331 -23.25 19.53 0.95
C SER A 331 -22.21 20.52 1.48
N PHE A 332 -20.95 20.11 1.45
CA PHE A 332 -19.82 21.00 1.73
C PHE A 332 -19.04 21.26 0.44
N GLY A 333 -19.31 22.44 -0.10
CA GLY A 333 -18.73 23.01 -1.30
C GLY A 333 -17.21 23.16 -1.23
N ASN A 334 -16.67 23.50 -2.39
CA ASN A 334 -15.25 23.77 -2.66
C ASN A 334 -14.57 24.51 -1.52
N VAL A 335 -13.59 23.85 -0.90
CA VAL A 335 -12.65 24.52 -0.01
C VAL A 335 -11.53 25.06 -0.89
N SER A 336 -11.77 26.29 -1.33
CA SER A 336 -10.82 27.40 -1.42
C SER A 336 -9.35 27.05 -1.66
N ALA A 337 -8.89 27.36 -2.87
CA ALA A 337 -7.53 27.82 -3.10
C ALA A 337 -7.17 28.89 -2.06
N ARG A 338 -6.01 28.73 -1.41
CA ARG A 338 -5.40 29.78 -0.60
C ARG A 338 -5.32 31.04 -1.45
N LYS A 339 -5.88 32.16 -0.96
CA LYS A 339 -5.54 33.49 -1.48
C LYS A 339 -4.06 33.72 -1.14
N GLU A 340 -3.19 33.51 -2.11
CA GLU A 340 -1.84 34.07 -2.08
C GLU A 340 -1.95 35.60 -2.17
N ASN A 341 -1.13 36.30 -1.39
CA ASN A 341 -1.08 37.76 -1.43
C ASN A 341 -0.60 38.22 -2.81
N GLU A 342 -1.07 39.37 -3.29
CA GLU A 342 -0.72 39.95 -4.60
C GLU A 342 0.80 40.12 -4.77
N TYR A 343 1.50 40.47 -3.67
CA TYR A 343 2.97 40.52 -3.61
C TYR A 343 3.65 39.15 -3.82
N ASP A 344 3.08 38.07 -3.28
CA ASP A 344 3.61 36.73 -3.49
C ASP A 344 3.39 36.31 -4.95
N MET A 345 2.30 36.70 -5.61
CA MET A 345 2.11 36.40 -7.04
C MET A 345 3.10 37.16 -7.95
N GLU A 346 3.43 38.41 -7.66
CA GLU A 346 4.45 39.16 -8.42
C GLU A 346 5.84 38.58 -8.21
N ALA A 347 6.24 38.33 -6.96
CA ALA A 347 7.54 37.73 -6.66
C ALA A 347 7.67 36.29 -7.19
N TRP A 348 6.57 35.55 -7.29
CA TRP A 348 6.52 34.22 -7.92
C TRP A 348 6.78 34.31 -9.43
N LYS A 349 6.15 35.27 -10.12
CA LYS A 349 6.41 35.54 -11.55
C LYS A 349 7.85 36.00 -11.81
N GLU A 350 8.45 36.73 -10.87
CA GLU A 350 9.85 37.15 -10.95
C GLU A 350 10.86 36.06 -10.52
N GLY A 351 10.40 34.89 -10.04
CA GLY A 351 11.28 33.81 -9.59
C GLY A 351 12.05 34.11 -8.29
N THR A 352 11.66 35.14 -7.53
CA THR A 352 12.41 35.60 -6.34
C THR A 352 11.93 34.99 -5.02
N ILE A 353 11.03 34.02 -5.07
CA ILE A 353 10.46 33.37 -3.88
C ILE A 353 11.27 32.14 -3.46
N PHE A 354 11.76 31.35 -4.40
CA PHE A 354 12.25 30.01 -4.11
C PHE A 354 13.76 29.95 -3.91
N ALA A 355 14.16 29.30 -2.81
CA ALA A 355 15.56 29.10 -2.43
C ALA A 355 16.42 28.41 -3.51
N PHE A 356 15.82 27.58 -4.36
CA PHE A 356 16.52 26.90 -5.44
C PHE A 356 16.79 27.80 -6.66
N ASP A 357 16.16 28.97 -6.74
CA ASP A 357 16.42 30.00 -7.76
C ASP A 357 17.49 31.01 -7.31
N ASP A 358 17.95 30.95 -6.05
CA ASP A 358 19.02 31.79 -5.52
C ASP A 358 20.38 31.45 -6.19
N PRO A 359 21.00 32.36 -6.97
CA PRO A 359 22.25 32.09 -7.67
C PRO A 359 23.41 31.71 -6.73
N GLU A 360 23.41 32.21 -5.49
CA GLU A 360 24.43 31.84 -4.50
C GLU A 360 24.25 30.39 -4.03
N ARG A 361 23.01 29.89 -3.93
CA ARG A 361 22.71 28.50 -3.53
C ARG A 361 22.86 27.49 -4.67
N GLN A 362 22.87 27.96 -5.92
CA GLN A 362 23.14 27.11 -7.08
C GLN A 362 24.64 26.78 -7.25
N LYS A 363 25.54 27.48 -6.54
CA LYS A 363 26.98 27.19 -6.57
C LYS A 363 27.25 25.82 -5.95
N LYS A 364 27.95 24.98 -6.71
CA LYS A 364 28.34 23.63 -6.27
C LYS A 364 29.62 23.68 -5.45
N HIS A 365 29.62 22.97 -4.34
CA HIS A 365 30.80 22.86 -3.47
C HIS A 365 31.23 21.40 -3.26
N PRO A 366 31.76 20.72 -4.31
CA PRO A 366 32.07 19.29 -4.25
C PRO A 366 33.08 18.93 -3.16
N TRP A 367 34.09 19.78 -2.92
CA TRP A 367 35.10 19.55 -1.89
C TRP A 367 34.58 19.74 -0.46
N LYS A 368 33.61 20.66 -0.26
CA LYS A 368 32.95 20.80 1.05
C LYS A 368 32.12 19.57 1.37
N ALA A 369 31.38 19.04 0.40
CA ALA A 369 30.66 17.79 0.58
C ALA A 369 31.57 16.60 0.82
N ALA A 370 32.73 16.53 0.14
CA ALA A 370 33.68 15.46 0.36
C ALA A 370 34.27 15.52 1.77
N LEU A 371 34.61 16.73 2.24
CA LEU A 371 35.06 16.96 3.60
C LEU A 371 33.96 16.65 4.63
N GLU A 372 32.71 17.00 4.35
CA GLU A 372 31.57 16.68 5.23
C GLU A 372 31.30 15.18 5.28
N ALA A 373 31.31 14.48 4.14
CA ALA A 373 31.20 13.02 4.09
C ALA A 373 32.33 12.34 4.88
N PHE A 374 33.56 12.85 4.76
CA PHE A 374 34.69 12.40 5.57
C PHE A 374 34.46 12.66 7.07
N ALA A 375 33.98 13.85 7.42
CA ALA A 375 33.70 14.23 8.80
C ALA A 375 32.56 13.41 9.43
N ILE A 376 31.57 12.97 8.64
CA ILE A 376 30.52 12.04 9.09
C ILE A 376 31.17 10.73 9.56
N ASN A 377 32.05 10.13 8.76
CA ASN A 377 32.73 8.88 9.14
C ASN A 377 33.61 9.05 10.37
N VAL A 378 34.43 10.09 10.41
CA VAL A 378 35.26 10.37 11.59
C VAL A 378 34.39 10.61 12.82
N GLY A 379 33.26 11.31 12.67
CA GLY A 379 32.34 11.59 13.75
C GLY A 379 31.68 10.34 14.33
N VAL A 380 31.15 9.47 13.45
CA VAL A 380 30.50 8.22 13.85
C VAL A 380 31.52 7.25 14.43
N GLN A 381 32.68 7.08 13.78
CA GLN A 381 33.77 6.25 14.31
C GLN A 381 34.27 6.72 15.68
N CYS A 382 34.44 8.03 15.88
CA CYS A 382 34.81 8.58 17.20
C CYS A 382 33.71 8.30 18.24
N PHE A 383 32.44 8.44 17.86
CA PHE A 383 31.34 8.16 18.76
C PHE A 383 31.30 6.68 19.15
N ASP A 384 31.45 5.77 18.19
CA ASP A 384 31.46 4.32 18.44
C ASP A 384 32.66 3.91 19.29
N GLN A 385 33.84 4.45 19.00
CA GLN A 385 35.05 4.15 19.76
C GLN A 385 35.04 4.71 21.18
N PHE A 386 34.66 5.98 21.37
CA PHE A 386 34.86 6.69 22.64
C PHE A 386 33.60 6.77 23.50
N VAL A 387 32.41 6.71 22.91
CA VAL A 387 31.13 6.81 23.64
C VAL A 387 30.49 5.44 23.79
N MET A 388 30.33 4.69 22.70
CA MET A 388 29.76 3.34 22.75
C MET A 388 30.79 2.29 23.18
N ASN A 389 32.09 2.60 23.03
CA ASN A 389 33.22 1.70 23.34
C ASN A 389 33.18 0.38 22.56
N GLU A 390 32.66 0.44 21.34
CA GLU A 390 32.56 -0.71 20.45
C GLU A 390 33.95 -1.21 20.03
N GLU A 391 34.10 -2.53 19.91
CA GLU A 391 35.39 -3.13 19.54
C GLU A 391 35.70 -2.92 18.06
N PHE A 392 34.69 -3.01 17.17
CA PHE A 392 34.87 -2.89 15.74
C PHE A 392 35.45 -1.53 15.31
N ALA A 393 35.17 -0.46 16.07
CA ALA A 393 35.60 0.91 15.79
C ALA A 393 37.04 1.22 16.24
N LYS A 394 37.76 0.30 16.92
CA LYS A 394 39.11 0.52 17.47
C LYS A 394 40.21 0.32 16.41
N ILE A 395 40.22 1.19 15.41
CA ILE A 395 41.08 1.07 14.22
C ILE A 395 42.56 1.33 14.47
N SER A 396 43.42 0.75 13.63
CA SER A 396 44.85 1.05 13.53
C SER A 396 45.32 1.00 12.07
N PHE A 397 46.51 1.53 11.76
CA PHE A 397 47.08 1.37 10.41
C PHE A 397 47.24 -0.10 9.99
N HIS A 398 47.36 -1.01 10.96
CA HIS A 398 47.42 -2.44 10.69
C HIS A 398 46.07 -2.99 10.24
N SER A 399 44.96 -2.59 10.89
CA SER A 399 43.62 -3.04 10.51
C SER A 399 43.21 -2.52 9.14
N ILE A 400 43.51 -1.24 8.83
CA ILE A 400 43.25 -0.67 7.50
C ILE A 400 43.98 -1.45 6.40
N LYS A 401 45.26 -1.75 6.62
CA LYS A 401 46.05 -2.54 5.66
C LYS A 401 45.47 -3.94 5.50
N HIS A 402 45.10 -4.58 6.60
CA HIS A 402 44.49 -5.91 6.63
C HIS A 402 43.16 -5.96 5.85
N ASN A 403 42.31 -4.94 5.99
CA ASN A 403 41.04 -4.85 5.27
C ASN A 403 41.23 -4.74 3.75
N ILE A 404 42.20 -3.93 3.33
CA ILE A 404 42.55 -3.78 1.91
C ILE A 404 43.10 -5.09 1.32
N GLU A 405 43.86 -5.87 2.10
CA GLU A 405 44.45 -7.15 1.66
C GLU A 405 43.43 -8.31 1.69
N THR A 406 42.51 -8.34 2.66
CA THR A 406 41.51 -9.40 2.84
C THR A 406 40.40 -9.34 1.77
N GLY A 407 39.99 -8.13 1.38
CA GLY A 407 38.92 -7.91 0.42
C GLY A 407 37.52 -8.17 1.01
N PHE A 408 36.51 -8.15 0.14
CA PHE A 408 35.11 -8.12 0.56
C PHE A 408 34.53 -9.49 0.98
N VAL A 409 33.81 -9.51 2.10
CA VAL A 409 33.02 -10.64 2.59
C VAL A 409 31.52 -10.30 2.65
N TRP A 410 30.70 -11.27 3.05
CA TRP A 410 29.33 -11.04 3.50
C TRP A 410 29.39 -11.07 5.03
N ASP A 411 28.97 -9.99 5.67
CA ASP A 411 28.98 -9.82 7.12
C ASP A 411 27.87 -10.65 7.81
N ASN A 412 27.68 -10.46 9.11
CA ASN A 412 26.63 -11.13 9.88
C ASN A 412 25.85 -10.17 10.81
N ASP A 413 25.67 -8.92 10.38
CA ASP A 413 24.91 -7.95 11.17
C ASP A 413 23.39 -8.18 11.11
N GLN A 414 22.71 -7.56 12.07
CA GLN A 414 21.27 -7.61 12.24
C GLN A 414 20.52 -7.08 11.02
N PHE A 415 19.32 -7.61 10.78
CA PHE A 415 18.48 -7.23 9.63
C PHE A 415 18.18 -5.73 9.57
N SER A 416 17.89 -5.11 10.72
CA SER A 416 17.65 -3.67 10.82
C SER A 416 18.91 -2.84 10.55
N THR A 417 20.09 -3.38 10.86
CA THR A 417 21.36 -2.72 10.58
C THR A 417 21.59 -2.69 9.07
N ASN A 418 21.63 -3.85 8.41
CA ASN A 418 22.03 -3.93 6.99
C ASN A 418 20.98 -3.38 6.05
N LEU A 419 19.70 -3.52 6.40
CA LEU A 419 18.60 -3.18 5.50
C LEU A 419 17.85 -1.92 5.91
N PHE A 420 18.29 -1.21 6.96
CA PHE A 420 17.80 0.12 7.30
C PHE A 420 18.89 1.09 7.80
N ALA A 421 19.70 0.73 8.80
CA ALA A 421 20.69 1.65 9.37
C ALA A 421 21.81 2.01 8.38
N HIS A 422 22.36 1.02 7.66
CA HIS A 422 23.31 1.22 6.57
C HIS A 422 22.73 2.12 5.46
N PRO A 423 21.54 1.82 4.90
CA PRO A 423 20.83 2.76 4.02
C PRO A 423 20.67 4.18 4.62
N TYR A 424 20.29 4.31 5.89
CA TYR A 424 20.16 5.61 6.53
C TYR A 424 21.50 6.36 6.59
N HIS A 425 22.58 5.69 6.97
CA HIS A 425 23.94 6.24 6.99
C HIS A 425 24.37 6.68 5.59
N GLY A 426 24.14 5.85 4.57
CA GLY A 426 24.40 6.19 3.18
C GLY A 426 23.64 7.42 2.68
N GLY A 427 22.44 7.64 3.23
CA GLY A 427 21.65 8.84 3.04
C GLY A 427 22.29 10.10 3.63
N LEU A 428 23.09 9.99 4.69
CA LEU A 428 23.85 11.11 5.25
C LEU A 428 24.93 11.60 4.28
N TYR A 429 25.72 10.69 3.69
CA TYR A 429 26.71 11.06 2.67
C TYR A 429 26.06 11.67 1.43
N PHE A 430 24.95 11.08 0.99
CA PHE A 430 24.17 11.61 -0.13
C PHE A 430 23.68 13.03 0.19
N ASN A 431 23.17 13.25 1.39
CA ASN A 431 22.68 14.54 1.86
C ASN A 431 23.78 15.59 2.04
N ALA A 432 25.03 15.20 2.35
CA ALA A 432 26.18 16.10 2.35
C ALA A 432 26.39 16.72 0.96
N ALA A 433 26.36 15.89 -0.08
CA ALA A 433 26.43 16.34 -1.46
C ALA A 433 25.21 17.19 -1.86
N ARG A 434 23.98 16.71 -1.60
CA ARG A 434 22.76 17.44 -1.96
C ARG A 434 22.63 18.80 -1.29
N SER A 435 23.10 18.94 -0.04
CA SER A 435 23.08 20.20 0.71
C SER A 435 24.11 21.21 0.20
N HIS A 436 25.11 20.76 -0.56
CA HIS A 436 26.15 21.59 -1.20
C HIS A 436 25.93 21.81 -2.70
N GLY A 437 24.69 21.71 -3.17
CA GLY A 437 24.26 22.12 -4.51
C GLY A 437 24.42 21.06 -5.62
N MET A 438 24.90 19.86 -5.30
CA MET A 438 24.97 18.75 -6.26
C MET A 438 23.57 18.23 -6.60
N ASN A 439 23.35 17.83 -7.85
CA ASN A 439 22.12 17.18 -8.27
C ASN A 439 22.07 15.71 -7.82
N PHE A 440 20.93 15.03 -8.04
CA PHE A 440 20.74 13.62 -7.65
C PHE A 440 21.89 12.70 -8.07
N TRP A 441 22.24 12.69 -9.37
CA TRP A 441 23.28 11.81 -9.91
C TRP A 441 24.69 12.18 -9.42
N GLU A 442 24.96 13.47 -9.24
CA GLU A 442 26.23 13.96 -8.69
C GLU A 442 26.41 13.61 -7.21
N SER A 443 25.32 13.35 -6.49
CA SER A 443 25.35 12.97 -5.07
C SER A 443 25.52 11.47 -4.84
N VAL A 444 25.19 10.61 -5.81
CA VAL A 444 25.35 9.14 -5.71
C VAL A 444 26.79 8.71 -5.36
N PRO A 445 27.85 9.24 -6.02
CA PRO A 445 29.23 8.84 -5.71
C PRO A 445 29.65 9.11 -4.27
N TYR A 446 29.06 10.09 -3.60
CA TYR A 446 29.39 10.38 -2.20
C TYR A 446 28.88 9.29 -1.26
N SER A 447 27.70 8.73 -1.54
CA SER A 447 27.17 7.58 -0.82
C SER A 447 28.06 6.34 -0.99
N PHE A 448 28.47 6.06 -2.24
CA PHE A 448 29.38 4.97 -2.56
C PHE A 448 30.76 5.13 -1.91
N CYS A 449 31.41 6.28 -2.11
CA CYS A 449 32.75 6.53 -1.58
C CYS A 449 32.76 6.64 -0.05
N GLY A 450 31.71 7.22 0.55
CA GLY A 450 31.57 7.30 2.01
C GLY A 450 31.45 5.91 2.64
N SER A 451 30.61 5.05 2.05
CA SER A 451 30.49 3.65 2.47
C SER A 451 31.79 2.88 2.25
N LEU A 452 32.41 2.98 1.07
CA LEU A 452 33.68 2.32 0.79
C LEU A 452 34.77 2.74 1.80
N MET A 453 34.81 4.02 2.16
CA MET A 453 35.74 4.52 3.18
C MET A 453 35.44 3.94 4.56
N TRP A 454 34.17 3.83 4.94
CA TRP A 454 33.76 3.22 6.21
C TRP A 454 34.28 1.77 6.30
N GLU A 455 33.87 0.93 5.36
CA GLU A 455 34.22 -0.50 5.30
C GLU A 455 35.72 -0.76 5.28
N THR A 456 36.49 0.10 4.60
CA THR A 456 37.93 -0.12 4.41
C THR A 456 38.80 0.55 5.46
N THR A 457 38.31 1.58 6.16
CA THR A 457 39.17 2.42 7.01
C THR A 457 38.61 2.74 8.40
N CYS A 458 37.32 2.54 8.65
CA CYS A 458 36.66 2.90 9.91
C CYS A 458 36.32 1.71 10.80
N GLU A 459 36.62 0.49 10.35
CA GLU A 459 36.35 -0.75 11.08
C GLU A 459 37.60 -1.66 11.09
N ILE A 460 37.67 -2.56 12.06
CA ILE A 460 38.69 -3.64 12.10
C ILE A 460 38.22 -4.93 11.43
N GLU A 461 36.92 -5.03 11.18
CA GLU A 461 36.26 -6.16 10.55
C GLU A 461 36.48 -6.12 9.03
N PRO A 462 36.45 -7.29 8.34
CA PRO A 462 36.65 -7.32 6.90
C PRO A 462 35.54 -6.55 6.15
N PRO A 463 35.88 -5.77 5.10
CA PRO A 463 34.90 -5.00 4.34
C PRO A 463 33.72 -5.84 3.84
N ALA A 464 32.49 -5.33 3.92
CA ALA A 464 31.29 -6.08 3.55
C ALA A 464 30.68 -5.60 2.22
N ILE A 465 30.46 -6.53 1.29
CA ILE A 465 29.92 -6.21 -0.05
C ILE A 465 28.44 -5.79 0.05
N ASN A 466 27.70 -6.42 0.96
CA ASN A 466 26.30 -6.09 1.17
C ASN A 466 26.13 -4.71 1.78
N ASP A 467 26.98 -4.32 2.71
CA ASP A 467 26.86 -3.01 3.35
C ASP A 467 27.26 -1.91 2.40
N LEU A 468 28.27 -2.14 1.56
CA LEU A 468 28.58 -1.25 0.43
C LEU A 468 27.37 -1.04 -0.49
N MET A 469 26.67 -2.12 -0.86
CA MET A 469 25.50 -2.05 -1.74
C MET A 469 24.27 -1.43 -1.06
N ALA A 470 23.94 -1.86 0.15
CA ALA A 470 22.77 -1.38 0.90
C ALA A 470 22.93 0.09 1.28
N THR A 471 24.09 0.47 1.80
CA THR A 471 24.44 1.85 2.13
C THR A 471 24.36 2.74 0.89
N THR A 472 24.93 2.31 -0.23
CA THR A 472 24.91 3.11 -1.47
C THR A 472 23.51 3.26 -2.04
N PHE A 473 22.86 2.16 -2.45
CA PHE A 473 21.61 2.23 -3.22
C PHE A 473 20.42 2.57 -2.34
N GLY A 474 20.33 1.96 -1.14
CA GLY A 474 19.30 2.29 -0.15
C GLY A 474 19.48 3.72 0.37
N GLY A 475 20.73 4.16 0.56
CA GLY A 475 21.03 5.51 1.02
C GLY A 475 20.72 6.61 0.02
N VAL A 476 20.87 6.38 -1.28
CA VAL A 476 20.38 7.30 -2.31
C VAL A 476 18.86 7.48 -2.19
N ALA A 477 18.10 6.40 -1.96
CA ALA A 477 16.65 6.46 -1.84
C ALA A 477 16.18 7.20 -0.57
N ILE A 478 16.70 6.83 0.60
CA ILE A 478 16.36 7.49 1.87
C ILE A 478 16.87 8.94 1.89
N GLY A 479 18.09 9.17 1.39
CA GLY A 479 18.73 10.48 1.30
C GLY A 479 17.90 11.47 0.47
N GLU A 480 17.52 11.12 -0.75
CA GLU A 480 16.74 12.04 -1.59
C GLU A 480 15.35 12.33 -1.01
N VAL A 481 14.67 11.33 -0.44
CA VAL A 481 13.38 11.51 0.22
C VAL A 481 13.52 12.46 1.42
N THR A 482 14.46 12.20 2.33
CA THR A 482 14.69 13.05 3.51
C THR A 482 15.09 14.48 3.11
N HIS A 483 15.94 14.63 2.09
CA HIS A 483 16.31 15.94 1.56
C HIS A 483 15.10 16.74 1.08
N ARG A 484 14.23 16.13 0.25
CA ARG A 484 13.05 16.80 -0.31
C ARG A 484 11.97 17.03 0.74
N VAL A 485 11.76 16.11 1.68
CA VAL A 485 10.79 16.28 2.77
C VAL A 485 11.21 17.42 3.70
N SER A 486 12.51 17.55 4.00
CA SER A 486 13.00 18.68 4.82
C SER A 486 12.73 20.04 4.15
N ASN A 487 12.78 20.14 2.81
CA ASN A 487 12.44 21.36 2.07
C ASN A 487 10.97 21.78 2.25
N LEU A 488 10.06 20.85 2.55
CA LEU A 488 8.66 21.18 2.82
C LEU A 488 8.51 21.98 4.12
N VAL A 489 9.46 21.80 5.04
CA VAL A 489 9.42 22.33 6.41
C VAL A 489 10.10 23.70 6.53
N PHE A 490 11.24 23.92 5.87
CA PHE A 490 11.99 25.18 5.99
C PHE A 490 11.26 26.40 5.38
N ASP A 491 11.24 27.53 6.10
CA ASP A 491 10.75 28.84 5.62
C ASP A 491 11.58 29.97 6.25
N ASP A 492 12.40 30.66 5.45
CA ASP A 492 13.35 31.70 5.88
C ASP A 492 12.69 33.06 6.18
N ARG A 493 11.37 33.22 6.02
CA ARG A 493 10.68 34.44 6.42
C ARG A 493 10.38 34.50 7.92
N LEU A 494 10.29 33.35 8.56
CA LEU A 494 9.83 33.26 9.93
C LEU A 494 10.94 33.60 10.92
N SER A 495 10.56 34.11 12.09
CA SER A 495 11.43 34.35 13.22
C SER A 495 10.81 33.79 14.51
N GLY A 496 11.59 33.74 15.60
CA GLY A 496 11.12 33.27 16.91
C GLY A 496 10.81 31.76 16.96
N PHE A 497 9.86 31.37 17.80
CA PHE A 497 9.51 29.97 18.05
C PHE A 497 9.02 29.20 16.80
N PRO A 498 8.21 29.78 15.89
CA PRO A 498 7.83 29.11 14.64
C PRO A 498 9.02 28.79 13.72
N ARG A 499 10.03 29.66 13.69
CA ARG A 499 11.29 29.40 12.97
C ARG A 499 12.06 28.26 13.62
N PHE A 500 12.24 28.32 14.94
CA PHE A 500 12.89 27.26 15.70
C PHE A 500 12.25 25.89 15.44
N MET A 501 10.92 25.80 15.51
CA MET A 501 10.21 24.53 15.27
C MET A 501 10.42 23.98 13.85
N ARG A 502 10.45 24.84 12.83
CA ARG A 502 10.73 24.42 11.45
C ARG A 502 12.17 23.99 11.24
N GLU A 503 13.14 24.70 11.83
CA GLU A 503 14.54 24.30 11.77
C GLU A 503 14.77 22.98 12.52
N PHE A 504 14.17 22.82 13.70
CA PHE A 504 14.24 21.59 14.48
C PHE A 504 13.63 20.40 13.72
N LEU A 505 12.39 20.53 13.23
CA LEU A 505 11.72 19.47 12.46
C LEU A 505 12.47 19.16 11.15
N GLY A 506 12.95 20.18 10.43
CA GLY A 506 13.74 19.98 9.22
C GLY A 506 15.07 19.27 9.48
N THR A 507 15.70 19.54 10.63
CA THR A 507 16.91 18.85 11.09
C THR A 507 16.63 17.40 11.48
N LEU A 508 15.52 17.12 12.16
CA LEU A 508 15.12 15.73 12.46
C LEU A 508 14.89 14.90 11.19
N ILE A 509 14.33 15.50 10.15
CA ILE A 509 14.08 14.84 8.87
C ILE A 509 15.38 14.64 8.09
N CYS A 510 16.23 15.68 8.03
CA CYS A 510 17.48 15.65 7.27
C CYS A 510 18.61 16.30 8.10
N PRO A 511 19.28 15.53 8.99
CA PRO A 511 20.24 16.07 9.95
C PRO A 511 21.39 16.84 9.32
N ILE A 512 21.98 16.30 8.25
CA ILE A 512 23.11 16.93 7.54
C ILE A 512 22.74 18.30 6.97
N LYS A 513 21.52 18.43 6.45
CA LYS A 513 21.04 19.71 5.94
C LYS A 513 20.77 20.70 7.07
N GLY A 514 20.16 20.25 8.16
CA GLY A 514 19.98 21.07 9.36
C GLY A 514 21.30 21.60 9.93
N LEU A 515 22.29 20.71 10.06
CA LEU A 515 23.64 21.08 10.48
C LEU A 515 24.27 22.10 9.53
N ASN A 516 24.22 21.85 8.23
CA ASN A 516 24.73 22.77 7.22
C ASN A 516 24.08 24.15 7.33
N ARG A 517 22.77 24.22 7.59
CA ARG A 517 22.05 25.49 7.80
C ARG A 517 22.49 26.22 9.05
N ILE A 518 22.77 25.49 10.14
CA ILE A 518 23.31 26.07 11.38
C ILE A 518 24.71 26.64 11.13
N LEU A 519 25.59 25.85 10.49
CA LEU A 519 26.99 26.21 10.24
C LEU A 519 27.14 27.36 9.23
N SER A 520 26.32 27.37 8.18
CA SER A 520 26.29 28.44 7.17
C SER A 520 25.60 29.72 7.66
N GLY A 521 24.94 29.68 8.81
CA GLY A 521 24.18 30.80 9.37
C GLY A 521 22.76 30.93 8.81
N ASP A 522 22.36 30.12 7.82
CA ASP A 522 21.04 30.18 7.20
C ASP A 522 19.91 29.87 8.20
N ALA A 523 20.12 28.99 9.18
CA ALA A 523 19.13 28.69 10.22
C ALA A 523 18.70 29.95 11.00
N TRP A 524 19.62 30.90 11.15
CA TRP A 524 19.43 32.14 11.94
C TRP A 524 19.05 33.35 11.11
N ARG A 525 19.21 33.28 9.77
CA ARG A 525 19.02 34.42 8.86
C ARG A 525 17.58 34.52 8.37
N VAL A 526 16.94 35.66 8.61
CA VAL A 526 15.61 35.99 8.06
C VAL A 526 15.78 36.63 6.68
N ARG A 527 15.04 36.14 5.67
CA ARG A 527 15.13 36.60 4.27
C ARG A 527 13.78 37.04 3.72
N GLY A 528 13.79 38.14 2.96
CA GLY A 528 12.61 38.64 2.22
C GLY A 528 12.48 38.12 0.78
N LYS A 529 13.55 37.51 0.23
CA LYS A 529 13.60 36.84 -1.07
C LYS A 529 14.22 35.45 -0.92
N TYR A 530 13.91 34.53 -1.82
CA TYR A 530 14.44 33.16 -1.86
C TYR A 530 14.27 32.38 -0.54
N TYR A 531 13.09 32.50 0.04
CA TYR A 531 12.82 32.06 1.40
C TYR A 531 12.04 30.74 1.49
N LYS A 532 11.38 30.30 0.42
CA LYS A 532 10.67 29.00 0.34
C LYS A 532 11.52 27.95 -0.34
N TYR A 533 11.53 26.73 0.15
CA TYR A 533 12.34 25.64 -0.42
C TYR A 533 11.55 24.67 -1.28
N HIS A 534 10.23 24.83 -1.36
CA HIS A 534 9.34 23.96 -2.10
C HIS A 534 8.25 24.74 -2.82
N ASP A 535 7.98 24.33 -4.05
CA ASP A 535 6.88 24.85 -4.87
C ASP A 535 5.71 23.87 -4.88
N TYR A 536 4.64 24.23 -4.18
CA TYR A 536 3.42 23.40 -4.09
C TYR A 536 2.58 23.40 -5.37
N GLN A 537 2.78 24.38 -6.26
CA GLN A 537 2.05 24.42 -7.54
C GLN A 537 2.70 23.47 -8.55
N ARG A 538 4.03 23.51 -8.63
CA ARG A 538 4.81 22.62 -9.51
C ARG A 538 4.90 21.18 -9.00
N SER A 539 5.03 20.99 -7.69
CA SER A 539 5.18 19.67 -7.09
C SER A 539 4.19 19.51 -5.93
N PRO A 540 2.95 19.08 -6.22
CA PRO A 540 1.91 18.96 -5.21
C PRO A 540 2.27 17.89 -4.17
N ILE A 541 1.84 18.11 -2.93
CA ILE A 541 2.11 17.20 -1.81
C ILE A 541 0.79 16.70 -1.22
N SER A 542 0.70 15.39 -0.99
CA SER A 542 -0.34 14.79 -0.16
C SER A 542 0.30 14.11 1.03
N PHE A 543 0.12 14.68 2.22
CA PHE A 543 0.62 14.11 3.47
C PHE A 543 -0.53 13.70 4.37
N SER A 544 -0.42 12.51 4.96
CA SER A 544 -1.37 12.04 5.95
C SER A 544 -0.68 11.25 7.06
N LEU A 545 -1.21 11.41 8.27
CA LEU A 545 -0.78 10.72 9.47
C LEU A 545 -1.92 9.84 9.96
N SER A 546 -1.64 8.56 10.18
CA SER A 546 -2.63 7.63 10.74
C SER A 546 -2.15 7.13 12.09
N ALA A 547 -3.05 7.03 13.06
CA ALA A 547 -2.77 6.43 14.35
C ALA A 547 -3.91 5.50 14.74
N GLY A 548 -3.59 4.34 15.32
CA GLY A 548 -4.61 3.35 15.63
C GLY A 548 -4.06 2.10 16.29
N TYR A 549 -4.84 1.04 16.17
CA TYR A 549 -4.50 -0.27 16.70
C TYR A 549 -4.31 -1.26 15.54
N ARG A 550 -3.22 -2.01 15.59
CA ARG A 550 -2.85 -3.06 14.65
C ARG A 550 -2.92 -4.40 15.37
N TYR A 551 -3.35 -5.44 14.67
CA TYR A 551 -3.43 -6.81 15.15
C TYR A 551 -2.69 -7.71 14.17
N LEU A 552 -1.59 -8.32 14.63
CA LEU A 552 -0.80 -9.28 13.86
C LEU A 552 -1.21 -10.69 14.29
N ALA A 553 -1.79 -11.47 13.37
CA ALA A 553 -2.21 -12.83 13.66
C ALA A 553 -1.01 -13.78 13.80
N ASP A 554 -1.14 -14.77 14.68
CA ASP A 554 -0.24 -15.92 14.70
C ASP A 554 -0.81 -17.02 13.81
N ASN A 555 -0.04 -17.44 12.80
CA ASN A 555 -0.40 -18.51 11.85
C ASN A 555 -1.85 -18.43 11.32
N ASN A 556 -2.26 -17.23 10.89
CA ASN A 556 -3.58 -16.96 10.29
C ASN A 556 -4.78 -17.18 11.24
N THR A 557 -4.57 -17.17 12.56
CA THR A 557 -5.63 -17.33 13.56
C THR A 557 -6.25 -15.98 13.96
N LEU A 558 -7.57 -15.94 14.13
CA LEU A 558 -8.33 -14.70 14.35
C LEU A 558 -8.22 -14.09 15.76
N PHE A 559 -7.90 -14.91 16.76
CA PHE A 559 -7.94 -14.51 18.18
C PHE A 559 -6.66 -14.91 18.95
N ARG A 560 -5.64 -15.38 18.25
CA ARG A 560 -4.29 -15.63 18.77
C ARG A 560 -3.33 -14.82 17.92
N GLY A 561 -2.85 -13.72 18.47
CA GLY A 561 -2.18 -12.67 17.73
C GLY A 561 -1.76 -11.55 18.66
N GLU A 562 -0.91 -10.66 18.17
CA GLU A 562 -0.37 -9.55 18.95
C GLU A 562 -1.06 -8.23 18.61
N GLY A 563 -1.51 -7.53 19.65
CA GLY A 563 -1.97 -6.16 19.56
C GLY A 563 -0.82 -5.15 19.60
N ASN A 564 -0.71 -4.30 18.59
CA ASN A 564 0.34 -3.29 18.49
C ASN A 564 -0.27 -1.92 18.13
N PRO A 565 -0.27 -0.93 19.04
CA PRO A 565 -0.60 0.44 18.66
C PRO A 565 0.38 0.93 17.59
N TYR A 566 -0.09 1.69 16.61
CA TYR A 566 0.78 2.12 15.50
C TYR A 566 0.59 3.59 15.12
N VAL A 567 1.63 4.14 14.52
CA VAL A 567 1.61 5.43 13.82
C VAL A 567 2.13 5.20 12.40
N ARG A 568 1.39 5.66 11.39
CA ARG A 568 1.75 5.54 9.98
C ARG A 568 1.84 6.91 9.31
N PHE A 569 2.93 7.15 8.62
CA PHE A 569 3.16 8.34 7.81
C PHE A 569 2.99 7.97 6.34
N ASN A 570 2.13 8.68 5.63
CA ASN A 570 1.97 8.52 4.20
C ASN A 570 2.19 9.85 3.49
N LEU A 571 3.09 9.84 2.53
CA LEU A 571 3.44 11.01 1.74
C LEU A 571 3.45 10.63 0.27
N VAL A 572 2.80 11.45 -0.55
CA VAL A 572 2.92 11.47 -2.00
C VAL A 572 3.50 12.83 -2.37
N TYR A 573 4.64 12.83 -3.03
CA TYR A 573 5.34 14.02 -3.51
C TYR A 573 5.26 14.05 -5.03
N GLY A 574 4.79 15.16 -5.61
CA GLY A 574 4.66 15.35 -7.05
C GLY A 574 3.42 14.69 -7.68
N ASP A 575 3.16 15.01 -8.95
CA ASP A 575 2.19 14.29 -9.79
C ASP A 575 2.95 13.39 -10.77
N PRO A 576 2.66 12.07 -10.79
CA PRO A 576 3.29 11.17 -11.76
C PRO A 576 3.00 11.59 -13.22
N PHE A 577 1.86 12.21 -13.50
CA PHE A 577 1.45 12.51 -14.87
C PHE A 577 1.88 13.90 -15.37
N ASP A 578 2.61 14.67 -14.55
CA ASP A 578 3.14 15.96 -14.97
C ASP A 578 4.34 15.78 -15.92
N GLY A 579 4.16 16.18 -17.18
CA GLY A 579 5.18 16.08 -18.22
C GLY A 579 6.34 17.07 -18.07
N GLU A 580 6.22 18.10 -17.22
CA GLU A 580 7.27 19.09 -17.00
C GLU A 580 8.30 18.66 -15.94
N THR A 581 7.98 17.63 -15.15
CA THR A 581 8.78 17.20 -13.98
C THR A 581 9.32 15.78 -14.12
N THR A 582 10.23 15.54 -15.07
CA THR A 582 10.76 14.19 -15.36
C THR A 582 12.09 13.85 -14.66
N LYS A 583 12.57 14.70 -13.73
CA LYS A 583 13.86 14.46 -13.05
C LYS A 583 13.72 13.39 -11.94
N PRO A 584 14.84 12.77 -11.51
CA PRO A 584 14.82 11.83 -10.41
C PRO A 584 14.15 12.41 -9.15
N TYR A 585 13.23 11.63 -8.59
CA TYR A 585 12.44 11.94 -7.40
C TYR A 585 11.59 13.21 -7.48
N ASP A 586 11.29 13.70 -8.69
CA ASP A 586 10.21 14.68 -8.85
C ASP A 586 8.82 14.07 -8.54
N TYR A 587 8.72 12.74 -8.61
CA TYR A 587 7.63 11.96 -8.03
C TYR A 587 8.19 10.89 -7.09
N PHE A 588 7.66 10.81 -5.87
CA PHE A 588 7.92 9.68 -4.97
C PHE A 588 6.78 9.46 -3.98
N THR A 589 6.70 8.25 -3.43
CA THR A 589 5.82 7.92 -2.31
C THR A 589 6.59 7.35 -1.14
N LEU A 590 6.16 7.68 0.06
CA LEU A 590 6.67 7.17 1.33
C LEU A 590 5.49 6.64 2.16
N ASP A 591 5.54 5.37 2.54
CA ASP A 591 4.69 4.76 3.56
C ASP A 591 5.58 4.19 4.67
N ALA A 592 5.56 4.81 5.85
CA ALA A 592 6.31 4.34 7.01
C ALA A 592 5.36 4.02 8.15
N THR A 593 5.41 2.80 8.67
CA THR A 593 4.59 2.32 9.79
C THR A 593 5.46 1.98 10.99
N PHE A 594 5.25 2.72 12.07
CA PHE A 594 5.91 2.55 13.35
C PHE A 594 4.99 1.84 14.35
N GLY A 595 5.45 0.73 14.91
CA GLY A 595 4.79 0.02 16.01
C GLY A 595 5.22 0.59 17.36
N LEU A 596 4.32 0.62 18.32
CA LEU A 596 4.57 1.14 19.68
C LEU A 596 4.54 0.03 20.75
N SER A 597 4.52 -1.24 20.33
CA SER A 597 4.68 -2.42 21.20
C SER A 597 6.16 -2.75 21.39
N SER A 598 6.52 -3.29 22.56
CA SER A 598 7.87 -3.79 22.85
C SER A 598 8.17 -5.16 22.25
N ASN A 599 7.16 -5.96 21.88
CA ASN A 599 7.38 -7.31 21.33
C ASN A 599 7.42 -7.34 19.81
N GLN A 600 7.28 -6.20 19.15
CA GLN A 600 7.44 -6.07 17.70
C GLN A 600 8.45 -4.95 17.40
N PRO A 601 9.10 -4.97 16.22
CA PRO A 601 10.05 -3.93 15.84
C PRO A 601 9.39 -2.54 15.83
N LEU A 602 10.15 -1.51 16.19
CA LEU A 602 9.70 -0.12 16.13
C LEU A 602 9.32 0.25 14.69
N ILE A 603 10.15 -0.11 13.70
CA ILE A 603 9.87 0.09 12.28
C ILE A 603 9.34 -1.23 11.73
N THR A 604 8.02 -1.30 11.57
CA THR A 604 7.34 -2.52 11.08
C THR A 604 7.26 -2.56 9.56
N GLY A 605 7.29 -1.39 8.92
CA GLY A 605 7.25 -1.25 7.47
C GLY A 605 7.78 0.11 7.03
N LEU A 606 8.65 0.12 6.02
CA LEU A 606 9.10 1.33 5.33
C LEU A 606 9.12 1.06 3.83
N HIS A 607 8.26 1.76 3.09
CA HIS A 607 8.07 1.59 1.66
C HIS A 607 8.30 2.90 0.94
N LEU A 608 9.33 2.92 0.11
CA LEU A 608 9.69 4.04 -0.74
C LEU A 608 9.59 3.63 -2.20
N LEU A 609 8.99 4.50 -2.99
CA LEU A 609 8.98 4.43 -4.44
C LEU A 609 9.47 5.78 -4.96
N GLY A 610 10.60 5.81 -5.66
CA GLY A 610 11.12 6.99 -6.33
C GLY A 610 11.08 6.83 -7.84
N ARG A 611 10.55 7.84 -8.56
CA ARG A 611 10.67 7.89 -10.03
C ARG A 611 12.07 8.35 -10.41
N LEU A 612 12.86 7.53 -11.10
CA LEU A 612 14.18 7.95 -11.60
C LEU A 612 14.08 8.64 -12.96
N TRP A 613 13.18 8.15 -13.82
CA TRP A 613 12.92 8.69 -15.15
C TRP A 613 11.55 8.23 -15.64
N SER A 614 10.85 9.03 -16.44
CA SER A 614 9.62 8.60 -17.10
C SER A 614 9.28 9.38 -18.36
N VAL A 615 8.33 8.84 -19.11
CA VAL A 615 7.69 9.46 -20.25
C VAL A 615 6.17 9.29 -20.17
N PRO A 616 5.38 10.37 -20.35
CA PRO A 616 3.95 10.25 -20.52
C PRO A 616 3.64 9.62 -21.89
N VAL A 617 2.65 8.73 -21.91
CA VAL A 617 2.16 8.03 -23.09
C VAL A 617 0.65 8.25 -23.18
N GLU A 618 0.18 8.91 -24.23
CA GLU A 618 -1.26 9.07 -24.45
C GLU A 618 -1.82 7.80 -25.10
N VAL A 619 -2.65 7.05 -24.36
CA VAL A 619 -3.20 5.76 -24.81
C VAL A 619 -4.55 5.93 -25.49
N SER A 620 -5.43 6.76 -24.93
CA SER A 620 -6.74 7.10 -25.50
C SER A 620 -7.29 8.37 -24.86
N LYS A 621 -8.31 8.98 -25.46
CA LYS A 621 -8.92 10.23 -24.96
C LYS A 621 -9.31 10.10 -23.47
N GLY A 622 -8.61 10.84 -22.61
CA GLY A 622 -8.86 10.92 -21.17
C GLY A 622 -8.23 9.82 -20.31
N THR A 623 -7.44 8.90 -20.88
CA THR A 623 -6.62 7.94 -20.11
C THR A 623 -5.17 8.33 -20.21
N GLU A 624 -4.57 8.68 -19.08
CA GLU A 624 -3.15 9.02 -18.97
C GLU A 624 -2.37 7.77 -18.60
N MET A 625 -1.23 7.55 -19.25
CA MET A 625 -0.29 6.50 -18.91
C MET A 625 1.08 7.13 -18.75
N GLU A 626 1.83 6.65 -17.78
CA GLU A 626 3.23 6.98 -17.60
C GLU A 626 4.02 5.67 -17.62
N PHE A 627 5.08 5.62 -18.43
CA PHE A 627 6.06 4.55 -18.39
C PHE A 627 7.38 5.13 -17.87
N GLY A 628 8.03 4.45 -16.94
CA GLY A 628 9.27 4.94 -16.37
C GLY A 628 10.13 3.87 -15.73
N ILE A 629 11.29 4.31 -15.25
CA ILE A 629 12.18 3.54 -14.37
C ILE A 629 12.01 4.07 -12.96
N PHE A 630 11.76 3.15 -12.05
CA PHE A 630 11.48 3.44 -10.65
C PHE A 630 12.49 2.73 -9.77
N GLN A 631 12.81 3.34 -8.63
CA GLN A 631 13.58 2.75 -7.55
C GLN A 631 12.64 2.39 -6.41
N HIS A 632 12.72 1.16 -5.94
CA HIS A 632 11.98 0.72 -4.75
C HIS A 632 12.96 0.46 -3.60
N PHE A 633 12.54 0.87 -2.41
CA PHE A 633 13.14 0.48 -1.15
C PHE A 633 12.01 0.07 -0.22
N ASN A 634 11.84 -1.24 -0.04
CA ASN A 634 10.82 -1.80 0.83
C ASN A 634 11.47 -2.60 1.93
N TYR A 635 11.08 -2.32 3.17
CA TYR A 635 11.53 -2.99 4.37
C TYR A 635 10.30 -3.47 5.13
N TYR A 636 10.20 -4.78 5.36
CA TYR A 636 9.20 -5.43 6.20
C TYR A 636 9.89 -6.18 7.31
N ASP A 637 9.46 -5.92 8.55
CA ASP A 637 10.02 -6.59 9.71
C ASP A 637 8.92 -6.98 10.71
N SER A 638 9.09 -8.15 11.29
CA SER A 638 8.25 -8.67 12.36
C SER A 638 9.06 -9.61 13.26
N GLN A 639 8.52 -9.82 14.46
CA GLN A 639 9.04 -10.77 15.44
C GLN A 639 7.97 -11.82 15.76
N PRO A 640 8.34 -12.96 16.38
CA PRO A 640 7.38 -13.98 16.78
C PRO A 640 6.27 -13.37 17.65
N VAL A 641 5.03 -13.82 17.43
CA VAL A 641 3.89 -13.34 18.22
C VAL A 641 4.04 -13.79 19.66
N LYS A 642 3.93 -12.84 20.60
CA LYS A 642 3.96 -13.14 22.04
C LYS A 642 2.87 -14.17 22.41
N ASP A 643 3.25 -15.17 23.21
CA ASP A 643 2.40 -16.30 23.63
C ASP A 643 1.80 -17.09 22.44
N GLY A 644 2.42 -16.96 21.26
CA GLY A 644 2.07 -17.62 20.01
C GLY A 644 3.04 -18.72 19.62
N THR A 645 3.23 -18.93 18.31
CA THR A 645 4.28 -19.81 17.79
C THR A 645 5.62 -19.09 17.86
N SER A 646 6.71 -19.85 17.94
CA SER A 646 8.07 -19.30 17.80
C SER A 646 8.42 -18.90 16.36
N LEU A 647 7.48 -19.07 15.41
CA LEU A 647 7.69 -18.77 14.00
C LEU A 647 7.58 -17.25 13.79
N VAL A 648 8.63 -16.64 13.23
CA VAL A 648 8.56 -15.25 12.77
C VAL A 648 7.60 -15.20 11.57
N PRO A 649 6.55 -14.36 11.58
CA PRO A 649 5.53 -14.39 10.52
C PRO A 649 6.07 -14.01 9.14
N TYR A 650 6.78 -12.89 9.03
CA TYR A 650 7.40 -12.42 7.80
C TYR A 650 8.58 -11.48 8.08
N ARG A 651 9.62 -11.50 7.25
CA ARG A 651 10.68 -10.50 7.23
C ARG A 651 11.33 -10.50 5.85
N ILE A 652 11.30 -9.36 5.17
CA ILE A 652 11.90 -9.21 3.83
C ILE A 652 12.25 -7.75 3.55
N SER A 653 13.32 -7.51 2.82
CA SER A 653 13.67 -6.18 2.35
C SER A 653 14.29 -6.23 0.95
N GLU A 654 14.02 -5.19 0.16
CA GLU A 654 14.73 -4.88 -1.09
C GLU A 654 15.53 -3.59 -0.88
N ALA A 655 16.78 -3.71 -0.45
CA ALA A 655 17.62 -2.56 -0.14
C ALA A 655 18.17 -1.88 -1.41
N ALA A 656 18.42 -2.66 -2.47
CA ALA A 656 18.87 -2.15 -3.75
C ALA A 656 18.00 -2.72 -4.88
N SER A 657 16.98 -1.97 -5.29
CA SER A 657 16.10 -2.40 -6.38
C SER A 657 15.66 -1.26 -7.30
N PHE A 658 15.57 -1.58 -8.59
CA PHE A 658 15.03 -0.69 -9.61
C PHE A 658 14.46 -1.47 -10.78
N GLY A 659 13.52 -0.87 -11.50
CA GLY A 659 13.01 -1.47 -12.70
C GLY A 659 11.92 -0.67 -13.41
N PRO A 660 11.43 -1.18 -14.54
CA PRO A 660 10.36 -0.56 -15.29
C PRO A 660 9.04 -0.58 -14.51
N GLY A 661 8.29 0.51 -14.63
CA GLY A 661 6.97 0.67 -14.05
C GLY A 661 6.03 1.39 -15.00
N ILE A 662 4.74 1.12 -14.80
CA ILE A 662 3.67 1.79 -15.52
C ILE A 662 2.62 2.27 -14.52
N ILE A 663 2.24 3.54 -14.65
CA ILE A 663 1.15 4.15 -13.89
C ILE A 663 0.08 4.59 -14.90
N TYR A 664 -1.13 4.09 -14.74
CA TYR A 664 -2.31 4.48 -15.48
C TYR A 664 -3.21 5.33 -14.60
N ARG A 665 -3.76 6.40 -15.15
CA ARG A 665 -4.88 7.15 -14.59
C ARG A 665 -6.03 7.12 -15.58
N PHE A 666 -7.15 6.59 -15.13
CA PHE A 666 -8.36 6.50 -15.93
C PHE A 666 -9.20 7.76 -15.76
N PRO A 667 -10.03 8.12 -16.77
CA PRO A 667 -10.90 9.29 -16.67
C PRO A 667 -11.87 9.13 -15.50
N GLN A 668 -12.35 10.25 -14.97
CA GLN A 668 -13.39 10.24 -13.94
C GLN A 668 -14.63 9.49 -14.43
N VAL A 669 -15.18 8.62 -13.56
CA VAL A 669 -16.30 7.73 -13.85
C VAL A 669 -17.36 7.89 -12.75
N GLY A 670 -18.40 8.67 -13.00
CA GLY A 670 -19.48 8.90 -12.03
C GLY A 670 -18.94 9.45 -10.70
N ASN A 671 -19.12 8.68 -9.62
CA ASN A 671 -18.60 9.02 -8.29
C ASN A 671 -17.14 8.58 -8.05
N LEU A 672 -16.56 7.74 -8.92
CA LEU A 672 -15.14 7.37 -8.89
C LEU A 672 -14.35 8.52 -9.51
N THR A 673 -13.83 9.41 -8.66
CA THR A 673 -13.10 10.63 -9.05
C THR A 673 -11.69 10.35 -9.50
N ARG A 674 -11.06 9.32 -8.94
CA ARG A 674 -9.70 8.89 -9.30
C ARG A 674 -9.65 7.38 -9.36
N PHE A 675 -9.23 6.85 -10.48
CA PHE A 675 -8.87 5.45 -10.60
C PHE A 675 -7.48 5.35 -11.20
N GLU A 676 -6.54 4.83 -10.43
CA GLU A 676 -5.16 4.63 -10.85
C GLU A 676 -4.77 3.17 -10.74
N GLN A 677 -4.03 2.70 -11.74
CA GLN A 677 -3.40 1.39 -11.72
C GLN A 677 -1.90 1.56 -11.84
N ARG A 678 -1.16 0.96 -10.93
CA ARG A 678 0.31 0.97 -10.95
C ARG A 678 0.80 -0.46 -11.04
N VAL A 679 1.78 -0.70 -11.89
CA VAL A 679 2.46 -2.00 -11.98
C VAL A 679 3.95 -1.76 -12.14
N PHE A 680 4.74 -2.47 -11.34
CA PHE A 680 6.20 -2.39 -11.33
C PHE A 680 6.80 -3.79 -11.41
N LEU A 681 7.94 -3.89 -12.10
CA LEU A 681 8.78 -5.06 -12.14
C LEU A 681 10.20 -4.60 -11.81
N ASP A 682 10.68 -4.97 -10.63
CA ASP A 682 11.98 -4.52 -10.13
C ASP A 682 12.99 -5.67 -10.15
N GLY A 683 14.22 -5.36 -10.56
CA GLY A 683 15.37 -6.22 -10.28
C GLY A 683 15.93 -5.88 -8.90
N ILE A 684 16.02 -6.88 -8.02
CA ILE A 684 16.61 -6.75 -6.69
C ILE A 684 18.09 -7.14 -6.82
N LEU A 685 18.98 -6.15 -6.74
CA LEU A 685 20.43 -6.39 -6.72
C LEU A 685 20.88 -6.92 -5.36
N LEU A 686 20.31 -6.36 -4.29
CA LEU A 686 20.49 -6.81 -2.92
C LEU A 686 19.18 -6.71 -2.15
N GLY A 687 18.80 -7.81 -1.54
CA GLY A 687 17.71 -7.89 -0.58
C GLY A 687 18.03 -8.90 0.52
N GLY A 688 17.19 -8.91 1.55
CA GLY A 688 17.26 -9.87 2.64
C GLY A 688 15.91 -10.52 2.86
N SER A 689 15.90 -11.79 3.24
CA SER A 689 14.70 -12.56 3.58
C SER A 689 14.96 -13.41 4.80
N LEU A 690 13.98 -13.54 5.69
CA LEU A 690 14.08 -14.41 6.86
C LEU A 690 14.64 -15.79 6.51
N THR A 691 15.46 -16.34 7.40
CA THR A 691 15.77 -17.77 7.38
C THR A 691 15.38 -18.45 8.70
N ASP A 692 15.03 -19.74 8.61
CA ASP A 692 14.56 -20.55 9.72
C ASP A 692 15.66 -21.45 10.32
N TYR A 693 16.84 -21.54 9.68
CA TYR A 693 17.93 -22.47 10.06
C TYR A 693 19.29 -21.80 10.31
N TYR A 694 19.62 -20.73 9.58
CA TYR A 694 20.85 -19.97 9.79
C TYR A 694 20.72 -18.97 10.93
N ASN A 695 21.58 -19.12 11.94
CA ASN A 695 21.75 -18.17 13.03
C ASN A 695 23.24 -18.12 13.37
N VAL A 696 23.91 -17.04 12.94
CA VAL A 696 25.34 -16.83 13.19
C VAL A 696 25.52 -15.39 13.69
N ILE A 697 26.13 -15.26 14.89
CA ILE A 697 26.20 -14.01 15.64
C ILE A 697 24.78 -13.45 15.84
N ASP A 698 24.45 -12.40 15.10
CA ASP A 698 23.22 -11.64 15.22
C ASP A 698 22.34 -11.76 13.96
N ARG A 699 22.80 -12.49 12.93
CA ARG A 699 22.10 -12.65 11.65
C ARG A 699 21.25 -13.92 11.62
N ASP A 700 19.95 -13.70 11.46
CA ASP A 700 18.89 -14.70 11.30
C ASP A 700 18.11 -14.54 9.97
N TYR A 701 18.80 -14.08 8.93
CA TYR A 701 18.23 -13.90 7.60
C TYR A 701 19.25 -14.21 6.51
N ASN A 702 18.71 -14.57 5.35
CA ASN A 702 19.49 -14.77 4.14
C ASN A 702 19.53 -13.49 3.31
N MET A 703 20.66 -13.25 2.66
CA MET A 703 20.84 -12.21 1.66
C MET A 703 20.78 -12.80 0.26
N GLY A 704 20.51 -11.95 -0.72
CA GLY A 704 20.48 -12.41 -2.09
C GLY A 704 20.10 -11.34 -3.10
N SER A 705 19.97 -11.79 -4.34
CA SER A 705 19.45 -11.00 -5.45
C SER A 705 18.24 -11.70 -6.06
N GLY A 706 17.43 -10.98 -6.82
CA GLY A 706 16.19 -11.52 -7.36
C GLY A 706 15.33 -10.49 -8.04
N TYR A 707 14.01 -10.60 -7.88
CA TYR A 707 13.06 -9.68 -8.48
C TYR A 707 11.84 -9.47 -7.60
N SER A 708 11.16 -8.35 -7.80
CA SER A 708 9.83 -8.13 -7.24
C SER A 708 8.84 -7.66 -8.31
N VAL A 709 7.57 -7.99 -8.10
CA VAL A 709 6.45 -7.57 -8.94
C VAL A 709 5.43 -6.91 -8.04
N LYS A 710 5.08 -5.67 -8.32
CA LYS A 710 4.13 -4.90 -7.50
C LYS A 710 2.99 -4.42 -8.36
N ALA A 711 1.77 -4.54 -7.87
CA ALA A 711 0.59 -4.05 -8.55
C ALA A 711 -0.37 -3.40 -7.57
N ILE A 712 -0.71 -2.14 -7.82
CA ILE A 712 -1.55 -1.33 -6.93
C ILE A 712 -2.71 -0.75 -7.72
N SER A 713 -3.92 -1.03 -7.29
CA SER A 713 -5.15 -0.42 -7.79
C SER A 713 -5.66 0.58 -6.75
N PHE A 714 -5.67 1.86 -7.09
CA PHE A 714 -6.15 2.95 -6.22
C PHE A 714 -7.45 3.52 -6.77
N MET A 715 -8.47 3.61 -5.91
CA MET A 715 -9.81 4.09 -6.23
C MET A 715 -10.24 5.14 -5.21
N GLU A 716 -10.69 6.30 -5.69
CA GLU A 716 -11.21 7.39 -4.87
C GLU A 716 -12.66 7.69 -5.26
N PHE A 717 -13.56 7.66 -4.29
CA PHE A 717 -14.99 7.89 -4.49
C PHE A 717 -15.40 9.28 -3.98
N GLY A 718 -14.94 10.30 -4.69
CA GLY A 718 -15.12 11.69 -4.29
C GLY A 718 -14.58 11.95 -2.90
N LYS A 719 -15.32 12.69 -2.09
CA LYS A 719 -14.94 13.01 -0.70
C LYS A 719 -15.43 11.98 0.33
N VAL A 720 -15.89 10.80 -0.10
CA VAL A 720 -16.58 9.84 0.80
C VAL A 720 -15.68 8.70 1.21
N ALA A 721 -15.00 8.06 0.25
CA ALA A 721 -14.20 6.89 0.55
C ALA A 721 -13.02 6.75 -0.41
N THR A 722 -11.95 6.13 0.09
CA THR A 722 -10.79 5.69 -0.69
C THR A 722 -10.65 4.18 -0.53
N PHE A 723 -10.30 3.50 -1.60
CA PHE A 723 -10.05 2.08 -1.60
C PHE A 723 -8.79 1.78 -2.38
N GLN A 724 -7.88 1.03 -1.79
CA GLN A 724 -6.63 0.61 -2.41
C GLN A 724 -6.51 -0.89 -2.24
N ILE A 725 -6.15 -1.59 -3.32
CA ILE A 725 -5.70 -2.98 -3.28
C ILE A 725 -4.29 -3.02 -3.85
N GLY A 726 -3.38 -3.65 -3.12
CA GLY A 726 -2.00 -3.89 -3.53
C GLY A 726 -1.67 -5.37 -3.50
N ALA A 727 -0.79 -5.79 -4.40
CA ALA A 727 -0.13 -7.09 -4.39
C ALA A 727 1.36 -6.89 -4.63
N ASP A 728 2.18 -7.23 -3.64
CA ASP A 728 3.63 -7.15 -3.71
C ASP A 728 4.19 -8.56 -3.62
N TYR A 729 4.84 -9.02 -4.68
CA TYR A 729 5.49 -10.31 -4.76
C TYR A 729 7.00 -10.13 -4.80
N TYR A 730 7.70 -10.90 -3.98
CA TYR A 730 9.15 -10.91 -3.89
C TYR A 730 9.66 -12.32 -4.15
N ARG A 731 10.78 -12.41 -4.88
CA ARG A 731 11.54 -13.64 -5.04
C ARG A 731 13.02 -13.32 -4.90
N ILE A 732 13.64 -13.81 -3.84
CA ILE A 732 15.06 -13.59 -3.53
C ILE A 732 15.78 -14.93 -3.58
N PHE A 733 16.92 -14.97 -4.26
CA PHE A 733 17.77 -16.15 -4.39
C PHE A 733 19.03 -15.96 -3.57
N THR A 734 19.30 -16.93 -2.70
CA THR A 734 20.53 -17.00 -1.89
C THR A 734 21.48 -17.95 -2.59
N TRP A 735 22.50 -17.38 -3.24
CA TRP A 735 23.36 -18.10 -4.18
C TRP A 735 24.50 -18.83 -3.47
N LYS A 736 25.08 -18.17 -2.46
CA LYS A 736 26.27 -18.64 -1.75
C LYS A 736 25.92 -18.98 -0.31
N GLY A 737 25.65 -20.24 -0.02
CA GLY A 737 25.39 -20.66 1.35
C GLY A 737 26.64 -21.02 2.16
N TYR A 738 26.46 -21.32 3.44
CA TYR A 738 27.54 -21.78 4.35
C TYR A 738 27.77 -23.29 4.29
N GLU A 739 26.95 -24.04 3.54
CA GLU A 739 26.98 -25.50 3.57
C GLU A 739 28.30 -26.03 3.00
N GLY A 740 28.97 -26.88 3.78
CA GLY A 740 30.32 -27.37 3.49
C GLY A 740 31.45 -26.58 4.17
N LYS A 741 31.14 -25.53 4.95
CA LYS A 741 32.10 -24.85 5.83
C LYS A 741 32.01 -25.40 7.25
N ASP A 742 33.15 -25.49 7.93
CA ASP A 742 33.19 -25.86 9.34
C ASP A 742 32.93 -24.62 10.22
N LEU A 743 31.70 -24.49 10.70
CA LEU A 743 31.29 -23.39 11.58
C LEU A 743 31.97 -23.44 12.95
N ALA A 744 32.55 -24.57 13.37
CA ALA A 744 33.22 -24.68 14.66
C ALA A 744 34.64 -24.09 14.64
N THR A 745 35.26 -23.99 13.47
CA THR A 745 36.65 -23.50 13.32
C THR A 745 36.76 -22.22 12.49
N THR A 746 35.72 -21.84 11.76
CA THR A 746 35.68 -20.60 10.98
C THR A 746 35.30 -19.43 11.88
N ASP A 747 36.11 -18.37 11.88
CA ASP A 747 35.74 -17.10 12.51
C ASP A 747 34.44 -16.57 11.87
N PRO A 748 33.35 -16.41 12.64
CA PRO A 748 32.07 -15.91 12.14
C PRO A 748 32.18 -14.58 11.39
N LEU A 749 33.12 -13.70 11.76
CA LEU A 749 33.33 -12.40 11.08
C LEU A 749 33.88 -12.57 9.65
N TYR A 750 34.56 -13.68 9.39
CA TYR A 750 35.12 -14.02 8.07
C TYR A 750 34.26 -15.05 7.32
N LEU A 751 33.08 -15.40 7.87
CA LEU A 751 32.17 -16.35 7.25
C LEU A 751 31.51 -15.74 6.01
N ASN A 752 32.22 -15.86 4.88
CA ASN A 752 31.81 -15.29 3.61
C ASN A 752 30.67 -16.12 2.96
N ALA A 753 29.46 -16.02 3.49
CA ALA A 753 28.23 -16.70 3.04
C ALA A 753 27.03 -15.75 3.15
N GLN A 754 26.04 -15.93 2.28
CA GLN A 754 24.80 -15.15 2.25
C GLN A 754 23.71 -15.71 3.18
N GLY A 755 23.96 -16.80 3.90
CA GLY A 755 22.96 -17.52 4.71
C GLY A 755 22.73 -18.96 4.20
N ASP A 756 21.54 -19.53 4.36
CA ASP A 756 21.20 -20.85 3.80
C ASP A 756 20.97 -20.76 2.29
N LYS A 757 21.58 -21.67 1.52
CA LYS A 757 21.42 -21.70 0.07
C LYS A 757 20.00 -22.10 -0.30
N GLY A 758 19.33 -21.27 -1.10
CA GLY A 758 17.93 -21.51 -1.44
C GLY A 758 17.27 -20.33 -2.13
N ASN A 759 15.95 -20.28 -2.02
CA ASN A 759 15.17 -19.14 -2.49
C ASN A 759 13.96 -18.90 -1.59
N ALA A 760 13.69 -17.62 -1.32
CA ALA A 760 12.56 -17.19 -0.54
C ALA A 760 11.57 -16.44 -1.42
N SER A 761 10.29 -16.62 -1.15
CA SER A 761 9.23 -15.81 -1.72
C SER A 761 8.27 -15.29 -0.67
N LEU A 762 7.83 -14.06 -0.87
CA LEU A 762 6.79 -13.43 -0.06
C LEU A 762 5.75 -12.83 -1.01
N LEU A 763 4.48 -13.19 -0.83
CA LEU A 763 3.35 -12.46 -1.40
C LEU A 763 2.66 -11.68 -0.29
N VAL A 764 2.56 -10.36 -0.49
CA VAL A 764 1.82 -9.44 0.36
C VAL A 764 0.58 -8.98 -0.40
N LEU A 765 -0.60 -9.35 0.08
CA LEU A 765 -1.87 -8.83 -0.44
C LEU A 765 -2.41 -7.80 0.54
N ASN A 766 -2.42 -6.54 0.13
CA ASN A 766 -2.88 -5.43 0.95
C ASN A 766 -4.22 -4.89 0.44
N ALA A 767 -5.16 -4.65 1.34
CA ALA A 767 -6.41 -3.97 1.06
C ALA A 767 -6.62 -2.87 2.10
N ARG A 768 -6.70 -1.62 1.65
CA ARG A 768 -6.91 -0.45 2.49
C ARG A 768 -8.20 0.27 2.12
N PHE A 769 -8.99 0.58 3.13
CA PHE A 769 -10.25 1.27 3.03
C PHE A 769 -10.23 2.50 3.94
N GLY A 770 -10.39 3.68 3.33
CA GLY A 770 -10.56 4.94 4.04
C GLY A 770 -12.01 5.41 3.91
N LEU A 771 -12.65 5.75 5.02
CA LEU A 771 -13.97 6.39 5.05
C LEU A 771 -13.84 7.81 5.61
N ALA A 772 -14.23 8.81 4.82
CA ALA A 772 -14.17 10.19 5.26
C ALA A 772 -15.18 10.46 6.38
N LEU A 773 -14.67 10.90 7.53
CA LEU A 773 -15.47 11.42 8.65
C LEU A 773 -15.62 12.95 8.54
N SER A 774 -14.60 13.62 8.00
CA SER A 774 -14.59 15.04 7.64
C SER A 774 -13.63 15.30 6.46
N ASN A 775 -13.42 16.56 6.07
CA ASN A 775 -12.49 16.92 4.99
C ASN A 775 -11.03 16.52 5.26
N ARG A 776 -10.65 16.40 6.53
CA ARG A 776 -9.28 16.07 6.94
C ARG A 776 -9.17 14.81 7.77
N LEU A 777 -10.28 14.27 8.27
CA LEU A 777 -10.27 13.10 9.13
C LEU A 777 -10.97 11.93 8.45
N ASN A 778 -10.27 10.81 8.33
CA ASN A 778 -10.78 9.56 7.80
C ASN A 778 -10.69 8.47 8.86
N LEU A 779 -11.65 7.56 8.87
CA LEU A 779 -11.47 6.24 9.45
C LEU A 779 -10.65 5.41 8.47
N ASP A 780 -9.52 4.86 8.91
CA ASP A 780 -8.58 4.09 8.09
C ASP A 780 -8.60 2.64 8.56
N PHE A 781 -8.96 1.73 7.65
CA PHE A 781 -8.96 0.30 7.87
C PHE A 781 -8.04 -0.37 6.85
N ASN A 782 -7.17 -1.25 7.31
CA ASN A 782 -6.18 -1.91 6.48
C ASN A 782 -6.11 -3.38 6.82
N VAL A 783 -6.01 -4.23 5.80
CA VAL A 783 -5.81 -5.68 5.95
C VAL A 783 -4.68 -6.08 5.02
N SER A 784 -3.63 -6.70 5.56
CA SER A 784 -2.55 -7.29 4.79
C SER A 784 -2.53 -8.80 5.04
N ASN A 785 -2.41 -9.60 3.99
CA ASN A 785 -2.15 -11.04 4.10
C ASN A 785 -0.74 -11.31 3.59
N TYR A 786 0.01 -12.13 4.32
CA TYR A 786 1.39 -12.49 4.02
C TYR A 786 1.45 -13.99 3.81
N TRP A 787 1.95 -14.40 2.64
CA TRP A 787 2.28 -15.80 2.35
C TRP A 787 3.76 -15.90 2.05
N ARG A 788 4.48 -16.53 2.98
CA ARG A 788 5.90 -16.82 2.85
C ARG A 788 6.09 -18.28 2.47
N ASP A 789 6.97 -18.50 1.51
CA ASP A 789 7.43 -19.82 1.10
C ASP A 789 8.94 -19.73 0.87
N THR A 790 9.69 -20.49 1.67
CA THR A 790 11.14 -20.54 1.60
C THR A 790 11.58 -21.97 1.30
N HIS A 791 12.28 -22.12 0.18
CA HIS A 791 12.89 -23.36 -0.24
C HIS A 791 14.37 -23.39 0.12
N TYR A 792 14.79 -24.47 0.77
CA TYR A 792 16.17 -24.68 1.19
C TYR A 792 16.81 -25.82 0.39
N SER A 793 18.08 -25.66 0.01
CA SER A 793 18.78 -26.70 -0.76
C SER A 793 19.17 -27.90 0.10
N TYR A 794 19.33 -27.69 1.41
CA TYR A 794 19.89 -28.66 2.36
C TYR A 794 19.06 -28.83 3.65
N HIS A 795 17.96 -28.11 3.78
CA HIS A 795 17.03 -28.17 4.92
C HIS A 795 15.60 -28.36 4.42
N ASP A 796 14.67 -28.61 5.34
CA ASP A 796 13.26 -28.74 5.00
C ASP A 796 12.65 -27.39 4.63
N ASP A 797 11.74 -27.39 3.65
CA ASP A 797 11.04 -26.18 3.20
C ASP A 797 10.09 -25.66 4.29
N VAL A 798 10.04 -24.33 4.43
CA VAL A 798 9.20 -23.67 5.44
C VAL A 798 8.17 -22.77 4.76
N THR A 799 6.91 -22.93 5.16
CA THR A 799 5.80 -22.09 4.71
C THR A 799 5.11 -21.41 5.88
N SER A 800 4.78 -20.13 5.72
CA SER A 800 4.08 -19.34 6.73
C SER A 800 2.94 -18.55 6.10
N LYS A 801 1.80 -18.50 6.79
CA LYS A 801 0.65 -17.69 6.40
C LYS A 801 0.20 -16.88 7.60
N THR A 802 0.12 -15.58 7.43
CA THR A 802 -0.44 -14.70 8.45
C THR A 802 -1.23 -13.56 7.83
N PHE A 803 -2.03 -12.89 8.66
CA PHE A 803 -2.67 -11.64 8.29
C PHE A 803 -2.42 -10.59 9.37
N ASP A 804 -2.53 -9.35 8.95
CA ASP A 804 -2.42 -8.15 9.75
C ASP A 804 -3.66 -7.30 9.49
N MET A 805 -4.33 -6.87 10.55
CA MET A 805 -5.45 -5.93 10.47
C MET A 805 -5.13 -4.68 11.27
N SER A 806 -5.32 -3.51 10.69
CA SER A 806 -5.21 -2.25 11.41
C SER A 806 -6.45 -1.39 11.25
N LEU A 807 -6.86 -0.75 12.35
CA LEU A 807 -7.97 0.20 12.40
C LEU A 807 -7.48 1.46 13.11
N GLY A 808 -7.63 2.60 12.46
CA GLY A 808 -7.15 3.88 13.00
C GLY A 808 -7.90 5.07 12.45
N LEU A 809 -7.46 6.25 12.91
CA LEU A 809 -7.87 7.53 12.38
C LEU A 809 -6.71 8.11 11.56
N GLN A 810 -7.02 8.54 10.34
CA GLN A 810 -6.09 9.21 9.44
C GLN A 810 -6.44 10.70 9.36
N TYR A 811 -5.44 11.56 9.61
CA TYR A 811 -5.51 13.00 9.36
C TYR A 811 -4.77 13.36 8.07
N LYS A 812 -5.45 14.00 7.12
CA LYS A 812 -4.91 14.56 5.88
C LYS A 812 -4.62 16.06 6.08
N PHE A 813 -3.38 16.47 5.82
CA PHE A 813 -2.88 17.82 6.09
C PHE A 813 -3.23 18.84 4.99
#